data_AF-D1CHV2-F1
#
_entry.id   AF-D1CHV2-F1
#
_cell.length_a   1.000
_cell.length_b   1.000
_cell.length_c   1.000
_cell.angle_alpha   90.00
_cell.angle_beta   90.00
_cell.angle_gamma   90.00
#
_symmetry.space_group_name_H-M   'P 1'
#
loop_
_entity.id
_entity.type
_entity.pdbx_description
1 polymer ?
#
loop_
_entity_poly.entity_id
_entity_poly.type
_entity_poly.pdbx_seq_one_letter_code
_entity_poly.pdbx_strand_id
1 'polypeptide(L)'
;MKFIARPAETRGGREYPEELLADHLRVVAEAARGYLVGPWPDSERLSELAWVAGATHDFGKYTTFFQEKLPPLEKPPPKPEYTHHAPVSALLGAYVCRQRWHSDREAALLVFLAIWRHHGALVCPSMILPGKQQLRDSPFYKRMIGGIKAEYEAIAAQIANMQGEHKGQIISEMSALGVPEVEGFLSGDVVPGLMRDLYEAYMDLFFASEDPGAMRTYWHALLLFSALIDADKHISSRVGTRDAPRYDIPYELVERYVQRMQREHQSVARAELLEIRDGVFQESTRFFEETPVEELFPGLFSLTAPTGSGKTLAALGAALKLRERVRNTKGWTPRIIYALPFTNIIDQNHDVIQKVLSELPGYSSDPLGYLIKHHHLATIQGSKGSEEDVPTEEQLLMVESWDSEVVVTTFVQLFESMVTNSNRRLKKLHNVAGSIIILDEIQSIPYEQWSLVHETITTLAQHLGCTVIQMTATRPRILPEAREVLPQPDKYFGLLDRTQIVPRADVRSLEDLQDLVLELGERYHSVLVILNTIPSAVSFYQQLTSLDGIEGYREPSELDRSKDDWDRYWDDYSPKGRMLVHLSTNVVPWQRRHRVVGLARILRRRKEELRPIVVSTQVVEAGVDLDFDVVVRDHAPLDSIVQAAGRCNRSWAADDQRPVYVVGLRDERERHLAERIYGKVLTRKMEEVLSSPKDEPELYADIEQYFALLPDLLTDDEYRAYIWAMRKLNFRGKEGEVSISQYRHIEEAGEAYPVIVELGEIGRRALKRLLEAREAYARVSAASVDEKFRARTQLRNAYSCLGEFIITPYSYRLLANRPPRHSELEDHFYISTDDLAEYYDLETGFRLDKMGDEAVML
;
A
#
# COMPACT_ATOMS: atom_id res chain seq x y z
N MET A 1 -18.14 41.40 14.08
CA MET A 1 -16.72 40.97 14.00
C MET A 1 -16.52 40.30 12.64
N LYS A 2 -15.32 40.31 12.04
CA LYS A 2 -15.07 39.49 10.84
C LYS A 2 -14.54 38.14 11.31
N PHE A 3 -15.29 37.06 11.12
CA PHE A 3 -14.84 35.71 11.49
C PHE A 3 -14.07 35.09 10.33
N ILE A 4 -12.80 34.80 10.60
CA ILE A 4 -11.86 34.37 9.59
C ILE A 4 -11.51 32.89 9.85
N ALA A 5 -11.58 32.07 8.79
CA ALA A 5 -11.03 30.71 8.81
C ALA A 5 -9.51 30.76 8.64
N ARG A 6 -9.02 31.63 7.74
CA ARG A 6 -7.59 31.83 7.44
C ARG A 6 -7.27 33.29 7.11
N PRO A 7 -6.17 33.84 7.65
CA PRO A 7 -5.72 35.17 7.30
C PRO A 7 -5.28 35.23 5.83
N ALA A 8 -5.19 36.45 5.28
CA ALA A 8 -4.56 36.66 3.98
C ALA A 8 -3.10 36.19 4.01
N GLU A 9 -2.66 35.55 2.94
CA GLU A 9 -1.30 35.02 2.84
C GLU A 9 -0.77 35.11 1.42
N THR A 10 0.55 35.17 1.28
CA THR A 10 1.23 35.09 -0.02
C THR A 10 1.88 33.72 -0.15
N ARG A 11 1.46 32.96 -1.16
CA ARG A 11 1.94 31.61 -1.42
C ARG A 11 2.25 31.49 -2.92
N GLY A 12 3.52 31.31 -3.26
CA GLY A 12 4.00 31.15 -4.65
C GLY A 12 3.97 32.37 -5.52
N GLY A 13 4.22 33.53 -4.89
CA GLY A 13 4.09 34.82 -5.58
C GLY A 13 2.66 35.18 -5.93
N ARG A 14 1.67 34.36 -5.56
CA ARG A 14 0.25 34.68 -5.60
C ARG A 14 -0.20 35.16 -4.24
N GLU A 15 -0.82 36.32 -4.22
CA GLU A 15 -1.55 36.81 -3.06
C GLU A 15 -2.89 36.09 -3.01
N TYR A 16 -3.16 35.50 -1.84
CA TYR A 16 -4.45 34.91 -1.58
C TYR A 16 -5.18 35.71 -0.51
N PRO A 17 -6.44 36.12 -0.78
CA PRO A 17 -7.21 36.88 0.18
C PRO A 17 -7.52 36.07 1.43
N GLU A 18 -7.88 36.78 2.50
CA GLU A 18 -8.44 36.19 3.70
C GLU A 18 -9.69 35.36 3.37
N GLU A 19 -9.86 34.25 4.08
CA GLU A 19 -10.97 33.33 3.89
C GLU A 19 -11.97 33.50 5.03
N LEU A 20 -13.22 33.87 4.70
CA LEU A 20 -14.31 33.99 5.66
C LEU A 20 -14.70 32.60 6.18
N LEU A 21 -14.99 32.52 7.49
CA LEU A 21 -15.34 31.25 8.13
C LEU A 21 -16.62 30.62 7.54
N ALA A 22 -17.67 31.41 7.33
CA ALA A 22 -18.92 30.93 6.74
C ALA A 22 -18.74 30.39 5.31
N ASP A 23 -17.90 31.04 4.49
CA ASP A 23 -17.59 30.58 3.14
C ASP A 23 -16.78 29.29 3.16
N HIS A 24 -15.77 29.21 4.02
CA HIS A 24 -14.98 28.00 4.23
C HIS A 24 -15.87 26.80 4.58
N LEU A 25 -16.72 26.95 5.61
CA LEU A 25 -17.65 25.90 6.04
C LEU A 25 -18.59 25.46 4.91
N ARG A 26 -19.10 26.41 4.11
CA ARG A 26 -19.96 26.11 2.95
C ARG A 26 -19.25 25.28 1.90
N VAL A 27 -18.05 25.69 1.49
CA VAL A 27 -17.29 24.97 0.45
C VAL A 27 -16.89 23.58 0.94
N VAL A 28 -16.46 23.44 2.20
CA VAL A 28 -16.13 22.13 2.80
C VAL A 28 -17.38 21.23 2.88
N ALA A 29 -18.53 21.77 3.27
CA ALA A 29 -19.78 21.01 3.36
C ALA A 29 -20.22 20.44 2.01
N GLU A 30 -20.21 21.27 0.95
CA GLU A 30 -20.60 20.82 -0.39
C GLU A 30 -19.58 19.81 -0.97
N ALA A 31 -18.28 20.03 -0.73
CA ALA A 31 -17.23 19.10 -1.14
C ALA A 31 -17.39 17.73 -0.47
N ALA A 32 -17.50 17.71 0.86
CA ALA A 32 -17.64 16.48 1.64
C ALA A 32 -18.93 15.73 1.28
N ARG A 33 -20.02 16.46 1.02
CA ARG A 33 -21.28 15.89 0.49
C ARG A 33 -21.05 15.21 -0.85
N GLY A 34 -20.43 15.93 -1.81
CA GLY A 34 -20.17 15.43 -3.16
C GLY A 34 -19.31 14.17 -3.18
N TYR A 35 -18.33 14.07 -2.28
CA TYR A 35 -17.47 12.88 -2.15
C TYR A 35 -18.22 11.62 -1.74
N LEU A 36 -19.35 11.74 -1.02
CA LEU A 36 -20.12 10.60 -0.54
C LEU A 36 -21.39 10.31 -1.36
N VAL A 37 -21.55 10.95 -2.53
CA VAL A 37 -22.59 10.59 -3.50
C VAL A 37 -22.08 9.47 -4.40
N GLY A 38 -22.73 8.32 -4.38
CA GLY A 38 -22.38 7.22 -5.28
C GLY A 38 -23.27 5.98 -5.16
N PRO A 39 -22.97 4.92 -5.92
CA PRO A 39 -23.82 3.75 -6.12
C PRO A 39 -23.66 2.66 -5.03
N TRP A 40 -23.45 3.05 -3.77
CA TRP A 40 -23.33 2.14 -2.62
C TRP A 40 -24.46 2.36 -1.61
N PRO A 41 -24.72 1.40 -0.69
CA PRO A 41 -25.75 1.54 0.32
C PRO A 41 -25.57 2.78 1.19
N ASP A 42 -26.68 3.37 1.64
CA ASP A 42 -26.70 4.53 2.53
C ASP A 42 -25.97 5.79 2.02
N SER A 43 -25.60 5.87 0.72
CA SER A 43 -24.86 7.02 0.16
C SER A 43 -25.59 8.34 0.32
N GLU A 44 -26.90 8.38 0.11
CA GLU A 44 -27.74 9.57 0.34
C GLU A 44 -27.63 10.03 1.80
N ARG A 45 -27.85 9.12 2.76
CA ARG A 45 -27.71 9.39 4.19
C ARG A 45 -26.31 9.90 4.52
N LEU A 46 -25.27 9.21 4.06
CA LEU A 46 -23.87 9.58 4.32
C LEU A 46 -23.51 10.93 3.72
N SER A 47 -24.02 11.27 2.54
CA SER A 47 -23.79 12.57 1.92
C SER A 47 -24.38 13.72 2.75
N GLU A 48 -25.58 13.54 3.32
CA GLU A 48 -26.19 14.52 4.22
C GLU A 48 -25.42 14.64 5.55
N LEU A 49 -24.96 13.52 6.10
CA LEU A 49 -24.12 13.53 7.30
C LEU A 49 -22.75 14.20 7.04
N ALA A 50 -22.14 13.98 5.88
CA ALA A 50 -20.90 14.64 5.47
C ALA A 50 -21.09 16.14 5.28
N TRP A 51 -22.24 16.55 4.73
CA TRP A 51 -22.60 17.97 4.65
C TRP A 51 -22.68 18.60 6.05
N VAL A 52 -23.39 17.97 6.99
CA VAL A 52 -23.47 18.46 8.39
C VAL A 52 -22.09 18.50 9.03
N ALA A 53 -21.26 17.48 8.80
CA ALA A 53 -19.89 17.45 9.30
C ALA A 53 -19.09 18.64 8.76
N GLY A 54 -19.06 18.87 7.45
CA GLY A 54 -18.36 20.00 6.83
C GLY A 54 -18.90 21.36 7.29
N ALA A 55 -20.22 21.51 7.39
CA ALA A 55 -20.88 22.76 7.79
C ALA A 55 -20.63 23.13 9.26
N THR A 56 -20.24 22.17 10.10
CA THR A 56 -20.08 22.40 11.55
C THR A 56 -18.65 22.18 12.07
N HIS A 57 -17.75 21.54 11.30
CA HIS A 57 -16.45 21.07 11.82
C HIS A 57 -15.56 22.15 12.45
N ASP A 58 -15.66 23.37 11.93
CA ASP A 58 -14.86 24.53 12.32
C ASP A 58 -15.66 25.58 13.10
N PHE A 59 -16.89 25.26 13.55
CA PHE A 59 -17.75 26.15 14.32
C PHE A 59 -17.06 26.80 15.53
N GLY A 60 -16.21 26.07 16.27
CA GLY A 60 -15.47 26.63 17.40
C GLY A 60 -14.55 27.82 17.04
N LYS A 61 -14.26 28.05 15.74
CA LYS A 61 -13.52 29.23 15.26
C LYS A 61 -14.31 30.54 15.39
N TYR A 62 -15.63 30.49 15.61
CA TYR A 62 -16.43 31.68 15.95
C TYR A 62 -16.13 32.25 17.34
N THR A 63 -15.35 31.56 18.16
CA THR A 63 -14.92 32.08 19.46
C THR A 63 -13.89 33.19 19.30
N THR A 64 -13.96 34.23 20.14
CA THR A 64 -12.91 35.25 20.16
C THR A 64 -11.57 34.64 20.56
N PHE A 65 -11.56 33.58 21.36
CA PHE A 65 -10.35 32.83 21.72
C PHE A 65 -9.59 32.31 20.49
N PHE A 66 -10.31 31.81 19.47
CA PHE A 66 -9.68 31.36 18.24
C PHE A 66 -9.25 32.54 17.37
N GLN A 67 -10.12 33.55 17.21
CA GLN A 67 -9.83 34.70 16.35
C GLN A 67 -8.62 35.52 16.85
N GLU A 68 -8.45 35.65 18.17
CA GLU A 68 -7.29 36.33 18.78
C GLU A 68 -5.96 35.56 18.61
N LYS A 69 -6.01 34.28 18.19
CA LYS A 69 -4.84 33.45 17.88
C LYS A 69 -4.39 33.61 16.42
N LEU A 70 -5.22 34.19 15.54
CA LEU A 70 -4.86 34.39 14.14
C LEU A 70 -3.90 35.57 13.99
N PRO A 71 -2.86 35.48 13.14
CA PRO A 71 -1.97 36.60 12.84
C PRO A 71 -2.73 37.79 12.21
N PRO A 72 -2.30 39.04 12.49
CA PRO A 72 -1.23 39.45 13.40
C PRO A 72 -1.65 39.37 14.88
N LEU A 73 -0.77 38.85 15.73
CA LEU A 73 -1.03 38.71 17.18
C LEU A 73 -0.82 40.05 17.90
N GLU A 74 -1.90 40.65 18.40
CA GLU A 74 -1.83 41.86 19.23
C GLU A 74 -1.64 41.55 20.73
N LYS A 75 -1.97 40.32 21.16
CA LYS A 75 -1.91 39.84 22.54
C LYS A 75 -1.30 38.43 22.59
N PRO A 76 -0.81 37.98 23.76
CA PRO A 76 -0.42 36.59 23.95
C PRO A 76 -1.59 35.66 23.60
N PRO A 77 -1.35 34.55 22.88
CA PRO A 77 -2.43 33.66 22.47
C PRO A 77 -3.14 33.09 23.70
N PRO A 78 -4.48 32.92 23.65
CA PRO A 78 -5.24 32.28 24.71
C PRO A 78 -4.71 30.86 25.02
N LYS A 79 -5.09 30.33 26.18
CA LYS A 79 -4.70 28.96 26.57
C LYS A 79 -5.07 27.96 25.47
N PRO A 80 -4.19 27.00 25.13
CA PRO A 80 -4.40 26.07 24.02
C PRO A 80 -5.77 25.38 24.03
N GLU A 81 -6.24 25.00 25.22
CA GLU A 81 -7.52 24.32 25.45
C GLU A 81 -8.71 25.15 24.95
N TYR A 82 -8.71 26.47 25.14
CA TYR A 82 -9.79 27.35 24.68
C TYR A 82 -9.74 27.63 23.17
N THR A 83 -8.57 27.44 22.55
CA THR A 83 -8.38 27.60 21.09
C THR A 83 -8.60 26.29 20.33
N HIS A 84 -8.78 25.17 21.02
CA HIS A 84 -9.12 23.89 20.42
C HIS A 84 -10.59 23.90 20.00
N HIS A 85 -10.85 24.05 18.70
CA HIS A 85 -12.20 24.29 18.18
C HIS A 85 -12.99 23.00 17.91
N ALA A 86 -12.32 21.88 17.64
CA ALA A 86 -12.96 20.63 17.23
C ALA A 86 -14.00 20.06 18.22
N PRO A 87 -13.81 20.11 19.56
CA PRO A 87 -14.76 19.52 20.50
C PRO A 87 -16.14 20.18 20.50
N VAL A 88 -16.20 21.52 20.58
CA VAL A 88 -17.47 22.26 20.56
C VAL A 88 -18.14 22.16 19.19
N SER A 89 -17.36 22.14 18.12
CA SER A 89 -17.85 21.88 16.76
C SER A 89 -18.49 20.50 16.62
N ALA A 90 -17.86 19.46 17.17
CA ALA A 90 -18.37 18.09 17.13
C ALA A 90 -19.71 17.96 17.85
N LEU A 91 -19.87 18.66 18.97
CA LEU A 91 -21.14 18.72 19.70
C LEU A 91 -22.23 19.44 18.91
N LEU A 92 -21.90 20.53 18.22
CA LEU A 92 -22.88 21.18 17.34
C LEU A 92 -23.31 20.22 16.22
N GLY A 93 -22.37 19.58 15.53
CA GLY A 93 -22.69 18.62 14.46
C GLY A 93 -23.58 17.47 14.95
N ALA A 94 -23.27 16.91 16.13
CA ALA A 94 -24.09 15.89 16.77
C ALA A 94 -25.49 16.40 17.14
N TYR A 95 -25.59 17.64 17.65
CA TYR A 95 -26.86 18.27 17.99
C TYR A 95 -27.73 18.45 16.74
N VAL A 96 -27.17 18.96 15.65
CA VAL A 96 -27.85 19.12 14.36
C VAL A 96 -28.38 17.78 13.86
N CYS A 97 -27.55 16.73 13.87
CA CYS A 97 -27.99 15.39 13.49
C CYS A 97 -29.16 14.90 14.35
N ARG A 98 -29.09 15.14 15.66
CA ARG A 98 -30.15 14.76 16.58
C ARG A 98 -31.44 15.53 16.34
N GLN A 99 -31.40 16.77 15.85
CA GLN A 99 -32.60 17.54 15.49
C GLN A 99 -33.19 17.10 14.15
N ARG A 100 -32.35 16.80 13.16
CA ARG A 100 -32.81 16.40 11.81
C ARG A 100 -33.26 14.94 11.73
N TRP A 101 -32.59 14.07 12.47
CA TRP A 101 -32.81 12.62 12.44
C TRP A 101 -32.96 12.05 13.85
N HIS A 102 -34.02 12.45 14.56
CA HIS A 102 -34.27 12.06 15.95
C HIS A 102 -34.21 10.55 16.24
N SER A 103 -34.61 9.71 15.28
CA SER A 103 -34.59 8.24 15.40
C SER A 103 -33.23 7.61 15.10
N ASP A 104 -32.30 8.35 14.49
CA ASP A 104 -30.99 7.88 14.07
C ASP A 104 -29.91 8.33 15.04
N ARG A 105 -29.77 7.57 16.13
CA ARG A 105 -28.75 7.84 17.15
C ARG A 105 -27.32 7.63 16.63
N GLU A 106 -27.16 6.77 15.61
CA GLU A 106 -25.87 6.47 14.98
C GLU A 106 -25.33 7.70 14.25
N ALA A 107 -26.18 8.43 13.53
CA ALA A 107 -25.81 9.65 12.80
C ALA A 107 -25.07 10.67 13.68
N ALA A 108 -25.62 10.97 14.85
CA ALA A 108 -25.02 11.92 15.79
C ALA A 108 -23.63 11.46 16.27
N LEU A 109 -23.47 10.16 16.56
CA LEU A 109 -22.19 9.59 16.99
C LEU A 109 -21.14 9.64 15.87
N LEU A 110 -21.52 9.30 14.64
CA LEU A 110 -20.62 9.30 13.50
C LEU A 110 -20.09 10.70 13.16
N VAL A 111 -20.99 11.70 13.08
CA VAL A 111 -20.60 13.09 12.83
C VAL A 111 -19.76 13.64 13.98
N PHE A 112 -20.12 13.31 15.23
CA PHE A 112 -19.32 13.68 16.40
C PHE A 112 -17.88 13.15 16.29
N LEU A 113 -17.70 11.86 15.99
CA LEU A 113 -16.39 11.24 15.87
C LEU A 113 -15.56 11.84 14.73
N ALA A 114 -16.21 12.09 13.59
CA ALA A 114 -15.54 12.65 12.42
C ALA A 114 -14.96 14.04 12.73
N ILE A 115 -15.76 14.91 13.35
CA ILE A 115 -15.34 16.28 13.68
C ILE A 115 -14.34 16.30 14.84
N TRP A 116 -14.56 15.54 15.92
CA TRP A 116 -13.75 15.64 17.14
C TRP A 116 -12.25 15.43 16.88
N ARG A 117 -11.91 14.57 15.90
CA ARG A 117 -10.53 14.20 15.58
C ARG A 117 -10.07 14.62 14.19
N HIS A 118 -10.73 15.54 13.50
CA HIS A 118 -10.33 15.91 12.12
C HIS A 118 -8.90 16.47 12.01
N HIS A 119 -8.28 16.95 13.11
CA HIS A 119 -6.85 17.35 13.18
C HIS A 119 -5.88 16.22 13.62
N GLY A 120 -6.38 15.03 13.94
CA GLY A 120 -5.58 13.96 14.54
C GLY A 120 -6.02 12.56 14.13
N ALA A 121 -5.46 11.54 14.78
CA ALA A 121 -5.90 10.16 14.59
C ALA A 121 -7.21 9.88 15.33
N LEU A 122 -8.09 9.06 14.74
CA LEU A 122 -9.29 8.56 15.40
C LEU A 122 -8.93 7.81 16.69
N VAL A 123 -9.81 7.90 17.67
CA VAL A 123 -9.67 7.28 19.00
C VAL A 123 -10.94 6.52 19.36
N CYS A 124 -10.83 5.59 20.29
CA CYS A 124 -11.99 4.87 20.80
C CYS A 124 -13.00 5.87 21.42
N PRO A 125 -14.32 5.77 21.15
CA PRO A 125 -15.32 6.69 21.71
C PRO A 125 -15.28 6.79 23.24
N SER A 126 -14.91 5.70 23.92
CA SER A 126 -14.76 5.66 25.38
C SER A 126 -13.66 6.58 25.95
N MET A 127 -12.74 7.06 25.10
CA MET A 127 -11.68 8.01 25.50
C MET A 127 -12.17 9.46 25.51
N ILE A 128 -13.25 9.78 24.80
CA ILE A 128 -13.73 11.16 24.60
C ILE A 128 -15.15 11.36 25.15
N LEU A 129 -15.95 10.29 25.27
CA LEU A 129 -17.26 10.29 25.91
C LEU A 129 -17.15 9.96 27.41
N PRO A 130 -17.88 10.65 28.28
CA PRO A 130 -17.84 10.43 29.72
C PRO A 130 -18.62 9.15 30.06
N GLY A 131 -18.13 8.38 31.02
CA GLY A 131 -18.79 7.15 31.45
C GLY A 131 -20.12 7.40 32.17
N LYS A 132 -20.99 6.38 32.22
CA LYS A 132 -22.33 6.44 32.86
C LYS A 132 -22.33 6.99 34.30
N GLN A 133 -21.29 6.71 35.08
CA GLN A 133 -21.17 7.22 36.46
C GLN A 133 -20.80 8.72 36.53
N GLN A 134 -20.07 9.22 35.54
CA GLN A 134 -19.70 10.64 35.43
C GLN A 134 -20.89 11.51 34.97
N LEU A 135 -21.87 10.90 34.30
CA LEU A 135 -23.11 11.51 33.81
C LEU A 135 -24.26 11.57 34.84
N ARG A 136 -24.08 11.03 36.06
CA ARG A 136 -25.16 10.87 37.06
C ARG A 136 -25.45 12.11 37.94
N ASP A 137 -24.61 13.15 37.97
CA ASP A 137 -24.78 14.28 38.89
C ASP A 137 -24.62 15.66 38.22
N SER A 138 -25.58 16.54 38.46
CA SER A 138 -25.72 17.94 37.96
C SER A 138 -24.78 18.95 38.67
N PRO A 139 -24.61 20.20 38.17
CA PRO A 139 -24.28 20.61 36.80
C PRO A 139 -22.74 20.69 36.64
N PHE A 140 -22.22 20.07 35.58
CA PHE A 140 -20.83 20.11 35.11
C PHE A 140 -19.71 19.62 36.07
N TYR A 141 -19.14 18.47 35.67
CA TYR A 141 -17.73 18.04 35.81
C TYR A 141 -17.12 17.74 37.18
N LYS A 142 -17.86 17.89 38.29
CA LYS A 142 -17.28 17.69 39.65
C LYS A 142 -16.64 16.32 39.90
N ARG A 143 -16.96 15.29 39.10
CA ARG A 143 -16.39 13.94 39.21
C ARG A 143 -15.53 13.50 38.02
N MET A 144 -15.29 14.37 37.04
CA MET A 144 -14.36 14.07 35.94
C MET A 144 -12.92 14.23 36.41
N ILE A 145 -12.03 13.36 35.94
CA ILE A 145 -10.61 13.32 36.33
C ILE A 145 -9.77 13.53 35.06
N GLY A 146 -8.65 14.26 35.18
CA GLY A 146 -7.65 14.38 34.12
C GLY A 146 -8.03 15.30 32.95
N GLY A 147 -7.44 15.05 31.77
CA GLY A 147 -7.52 15.91 30.58
C GLY A 147 -8.93 16.10 30.01
N ILE A 148 -9.80 15.11 30.17
CA ILE A 148 -11.23 15.18 29.83
C ILE A 148 -11.84 16.43 30.49
N LYS A 149 -11.71 16.58 31.82
CA LYS A 149 -12.29 17.71 32.55
C LYS A 149 -11.91 19.08 31.96
N ALA A 150 -10.66 19.28 31.57
CA ALA A 150 -10.18 20.55 31.02
C ALA A 150 -10.82 20.86 29.65
N GLU A 151 -10.96 19.85 28.79
CA GLU A 151 -11.59 19.99 27.47
C GLU A 151 -13.08 20.37 27.60
N TYR A 152 -13.74 19.76 28.58
CA TYR A 152 -15.13 20.03 28.93
C TYR A 152 -15.34 21.44 29.54
N GLU A 153 -14.42 21.90 30.40
CA GLU A 153 -14.40 23.29 30.88
C GLU A 153 -14.17 24.28 29.73
N ALA A 154 -13.32 23.92 28.76
CA ALA A 154 -13.09 24.72 27.56
C ALA A 154 -14.35 24.84 26.69
N ILE A 155 -15.09 23.74 26.46
CA ILE A 155 -16.36 23.76 25.74
C ILE A 155 -17.36 24.72 26.42
N ALA A 156 -17.47 24.67 27.74
CA ALA A 156 -18.34 25.57 28.51
C ALA A 156 -17.98 27.04 28.27
N ALA A 157 -16.68 27.35 28.35
CA ALA A 157 -16.16 28.69 28.15
C ALA A 157 -16.36 29.16 26.70
N GLN A 158 -16.19 28.29 25.71
CA GLN A 158 -16.40 28.59 24.30
C GLN A 158 -17.88 28.89 24.00
N ILE A 159 -18.81 28.10 24.54
CA ILE A 159 -20.25 28.38 24.41
C ILE A 159 -20.61 29.72 25.06
N ALA A 160 -20.13 29.97 26.28
CA ALA A 160 -20.36 31.24 26.97
C ALA A 160 -19.78 32.44 26.21
N ASN A 161 -18.62 32.26 25.56
CA ASN A 161 -18.03 33.27 24.70
C ASN A 161 -18.91 33.59 23.49
N MET A 162 -19.43 32.56 22.81
CA MET A 162 -20.33 32.72 21.65
C MET A 162 -21.72 33.25 22.03
N GLN A 163 -22.14 33.11 23.29
CA GLN A 163 -23.36 33.73 23.84
C GLN A 163 -23.23 35.24 24.07
N GLY A 164 -22.02 35.79 23.98
CA GLY A 164 -21.72 37.21 24.20
C GLY A 164 -22.12 38.11 23.04
N GLU A 165 -21.29 39.12 22.76
CA GLU A 165 -21.57 40.22 21.83
C GLU A 165 -21.90 39.77 20.40
N HIS A 166 -21.35 38.64 19.95
CA HIS A 166 -21.47 38.19 18.56
C HIS A 166 -22.54 37.10 18.33
N LYS A 167 -23.35 36.75 19.35
CA LYS A 167 -24.37 35.69 19.25
C LYS A 167 -25.30 35.85 18.03
N GLY A 168 -25.84 37.05 17.82
CA GLY A 168 -26.77 37.32 16.72
C GLY A 168 -26.13 37.14 15.34
N GLN A 169 -24.86 37.52 15.19
CA GLN A 169 -24.10 37.33 13.96
C GLN A 169 -23.86 35.85 13.68
N ILE A 170 -23.41 35.09 14.69
CA ILE A 170 -23.15 33.64 14.58
C ILE A 170 -24.43 32.90 14.15
N ILE A 171 -25.57 33.19 14.78
CA ILE A 171 -26.86 32.58 14.43
C ILE A 171 -27.24 32.90 12.98
N SER A 172 -27.08 34.16 12.57
CA SER A 172 -27.39 34.58 11.20
C SER A 172 -26.52 33.87 10.16
N GLU A 173 -25.20 33.79 10.38
CA GLU A 173 -24.26 33.15 9.44
C GLU A 173 -24.50 31.64 9.34
N MET A 174 -24.70 30.96 10.48
CA MET A 174 -24.98 29.52 10.49
C MET A 174 -26.37 29.19 9.93
N SER A 175 -27.39 30.02 10.19
CA SER A 175 -28.71 29.85 9.58
C SER A 175 -28.66 30.03 8.06
N ALA A 176 -27.89 31.00 7.56
CA ALA A 176 -27.66 31.19 6.13
C ALA A 176 -26.88 30.03 5.49
N LEU A 177 -25.98 29.38 6.24
CA LEU A 177 -25.33 28.13 5.86
C LEU A 177 -26.29 26.94 5.83
N GLY A 178 -27.49 27.07 6.41
CA GLY A 178 -28.49 26.01 6.51
C GLY A 178 -28.41 25.22 7.81
N VAL A 179 -27.86 25.79 8.89
CA VAL A 179 -27.77 25.21 10.25
C VAL A 179 -28.46 26.12 11.28
N PRO A 180 -29.79 26.33 11.19
CA PRO A 180 -30.53 27.17 12.14
C PRO A 180 -30.52 26.62 13.58
N GLU A 181 -30.26 25.33 13.76
CA GLU A 181 -30.25 24.64 15.06
C GLU A 181 -29.20 25.20 16.02
N VAL A 182 -28.21 25.97 15.52
CA VAL A 182 -27.18 26.62 16.35
C VAL A 182 -27.79 27.49 17.46
N GLU A 183 -28.97 28.09 17.23
CA GLU A 183 -29.64 28.92 18.23
C GLU A 183 -30.01 28.10 19.48
N GLY A 184 -30.57 26.91 19.29
CA GLY A 184 -30.88 25.97 20.36
C GLY A 184 -29.62 25.45 21.04
N PHE A 185 -28.56 25.17 20.27
CA PHE A 185 -27.28 24.71 20.81
C PHE A 185 -26.62 25.75 21.72
N LEU A 186 -26.63 27.02 21.31
CA LEU A 186 -26.07 28.14 22.07
C LEU A 186 -26.82 28.46 23.36
N SER A 187 -27.92 27.76 23.69
CA SER A 187 -28.48 27.81 25.06
C SER A 187 -27.56 27.15 26.10
N GLY A 188 -26.73 26.18 25.69
CA GLY A 188 -25.82 25.43 26.56
C GLY A 188 -26.48 24.30 27.36
N ASP A 189 -27.77 24.39 27.66
CA ASP A 189 -28.54 23.41 28.46
C ASP A 189 -28.63 22.02 27.81
N VAL A 190 -28.45 21.95 26.48
CA VAL A 190 -28.58 20.72 25.70
C VAL A 190 -27.37 19.79 25.79
N VAL A 191 -26.19 20.30 26.16
CA VAL A 191 -24.91 19.56 26.09
C VAL A 191 -24.91 18.30 26.97
N PRO A 192 -25.33 18.33 28.25
CA PRO A 192 -25.36 17.12 29.08
C PRO A 192 -26.25 16.00 28.54
N GLY A 193 -27.42 16.36 27.98
CA GLY A 193 -28.35 15.42 27.36
C GLY A 193 -27.69 14.77 26.15
N LEU A 194 -27.18 15.59 25.24
CA LEU A 194 -26.50 15.13 24.03
C LEU A 194 -25.33 14.19 24.33
N MET A 195 -24.54 14.46 25.37
CA MET A 195 -23.44 13.58 25.76
C MET A 195 -23.89 12.23 26.28
N ARG A 196 -24.99 12.20 27.04
CA ARG A 196 -25.61 10.93 27.46
C ARG A 196 -26.09 10.16 26.24
N ASP A 197 -26.69 10.84 25.29
CA ASP A 197 -27.21 10.22 24.07
C ASP A 197 -26.11 9.64 23.19
N LEU A 198 -24.99 10.35 23.03
CA LEU A 198 -23.81 9.87 22.30
C LEU A 198 -23.19 8.65 23.00
N TYR A 199 -23.13 8.66 24.33
CA TYR A 199 -22.67 7.51 25.10
C TYR A 199 -23.60 6.31 24.95
N GLU A 200 -24.92 6.51 24.99
CA GLU A 200 -25.91 5.46 24.76
C GLU A 200 -25.79 4.87 23.35
N ALA A 201 -25.66 5.72 22.31
CA ALA A 201 -25.44 5.27 20.93
C ALA A 201 -24.16 4.43 20.80
N TYR A 202 -23.08 4.81 21.47
CA TYR A 202 -21.85 4.02 21.49
C TYR A 202 -22.01 2.70 22.23
N MET A 203 -22.76 2.66 23.34
CA MET A 203 -23.05 1.41 24.05
C MET A 203 -23.91 0.48 23.22
N ASP A 204 -24.93 0.99 22.52
CA ASP A 204 -25.77 0.21 21.61
C ASP A 204 -24.91 -0.49 20.54
N LEU A 205 -23.95 0.24 19.94
CA LEU A 205 -22.97 -0.31 19.01
C LEU A 205 -22.05 -1.35 19.67
N PHE A 206 -21.53 -1.06 20.86
CA PHE A 206 -20.62 -1.95 21.57
C PHE A 206 -21.26 -3.30 21.90
N PHE A 207 -22.55 -3.31 22.26
CA PHE A 207 -23.30 -4.53 22.53
C PHE A 207 -23.76 -5.22 21.23
N ALA A 208 -23.95 -4.48 20.14
CA ALA A 208 -24.23 -5.02 18.82
C ALA A 208 -22.98 -5.51 18.06
N SER A 209 -21.78 -5.46 18.65
CA SER A 209 -20.53 -5.80 17.94
C SER A 209 -20.42 -7.25 17.45
N GLU A 210 -21.29 -8.13 17.93
CA GLU A 210 -21.38 -9.51 17.44
C GLU A 210 -22.24 -9.63 16.17
N ASP A 211 -23.07 -8.63 15.88
CA ASP A 211 -23.87 -8.53 14.65
C ASP A 211 -22.94 -8.31 13.45
N PRO A 212 -23.08 -9.09 12.36
CA PRO A 212 -22.42 -8.81 11.08
C PRO A 212 -22.61 -7.36 10.60
N GLY A 213 -23.75 -6.74 10.90
CA GLY A 213 -24.04 -5.34 10.56
C GLY A 213 -23.15 -4.31 11.28
N ALA A 214 -22.42 -4.69 12.34
CA ALA A 214 -21.54 -3.78 13.07
C ALA A 214 -20.41 -3.20 12.19
N MET A 215 -20.01 -3.92 11.14
CA MET A 215 -19.00 -3.43 10.21
C MET A 215 -19.49 -2.25 9.36
N ARG A 216 -20.80 -2.14 9.13
CA ARG A 216 -21.40 -0.98 8.47
C ARG A 216 -21.00 0.32 9.16
N THR A 217 -21.09 0.36 10.49
CA THR A 217 -20.80 1.57 11.25
C THR A 217 -19.31 1.93 11.23
N TYR A 218 -18.43 0.93 11.18
CA TYR A 218 -17.01 1.13 10.95
C TYR A 218 -16.75 1.87 9.63
N TRP A 219 -17.31 1.34 8.54
CA TRP A 219 -17.18 1.93 7.21
C TRP A 219 -17.77 3.33 7.13
N HIS A 220 -18.96 3.56 7.69
CA HIS A 220 -19.58 4.88 7.76
C HIS A 220 -18.71 5.89 8.52
N ALA A 221 -18.15 5.50 9.67
CA ALA A 221 -17.26 6.35 10.45
C ALA A 221 -16.01 6.75 9.65
N LEU A 222 -15.39 5.79 8.96
CA LEU A 222 -14.22 6.07 8.15
C LEU A 222 -14.53 6.91 6.91
N LEU A 223 -15.64 6.67 6.21
CA LEU A 223 -16.04 7.46 5.04
C LEU A 223 -16.33 8.91 5.40
N LEU A 224 -17.09 9.15 6.47
CA LEU A 224 -17.39 10.51 6.94
C LEU A 224 -16.11 11.23 7.36
N PHE A 225 -15.22 10.54 8.06
CA PHE A 225 -13.92 11.10 8.42
C PHE A 225 -13.07 11.40 7.19
N SER A 226 -12.97 10.46 6.25
CA SER A 226 -12.24 10.58 4.98
C SER A 226 -12.71 11.77 4.16
N ALA A 227 -14.02 11.90 3.96
CA ALA A 227 -14.60 12.99 3.18
C ALA A 227 -14.33 14.36 3.84
N LEU A 228 -14.50 14.46 5.16
CA LEU A 228 -14.27 15.70 5.89
C LEU A 228 -12.81 16.14 5.84
N ILE A 229 -11.87 15.25 6.17
CA ILE A 229 -10.44 15.59 6.23
C ILE A 229 -9.89 15.93 4.85
N ASP A 230 -10.37 15.27 3.80
CA ASP A 230 -9.90 15.51 2.45
C ASP A 230 -10.47 16.82 1.87
N ALA A 231 -11.77 17.05 2.07
CA ALA A 231 -12.43 18.31 1.70
C ALA A 231 -11.76 19.52 2.37
N ASP A 232 -11.60 19.48 3.70
CA ASP A 232 -10.89 20.54 4.43
C ASP A 232 -9.48 20.70 3.86
N LYS A 233 -8.72 19.62 3.67
CA LYS A 233 -7.34 19.70 3.16
C LYS A 233 -7.25 20.37 1.78
N HIS A 234 -8.08 19.97 0.82
CA HIS A 234 -8.04 20.51 -0.55
C HIS A 234 -8.36 22.01 -0.61
N ILE A 235 -9.41 22.41 0.12
CA ILE A 235 -9.81 23.81 0.25
C ILE A 235 -8.73 24.58 1.03
N SER A 236 -8.19 23.95 2.09
CA SER A 236 -7.15 24.51 2.94
C SER A 236 -5.87 24.87 2.20
N SER A 237 -5.49 24.02 1.26
CA SER A 237 -4.28 24.17 0.45
C SER A 237 -4.50 25.10 -0.74
N ARG A 238 -5.70 25.69 -0.91
CA ARG A 238 -6.08 26.57 -2.02
C ARG A 238 -5.91 25.93 -3.40
N VAL A 239 -5.91 24.60 -3.43
CA VAL A 239 -5.97 23.79 -4.65
C VAL A 239 -7.39 23.79 -5.23
N GLY A 240 -8.39 24.09 -4.38
CA GLY A 240 -9.80 23.99 -4.71
C GLY A 240 -10.27 22.53 -4.68
N THR A 241 -11.58 22.34 -4.78
CA THR A 241 -12.15 21.03 -5.13
C THR A 241 -12.00 20.87 -6.63
N ARG A 242 -11.37 19.80 -7.11
CA ARG A 242 -11.43 19.48 -8.53
C ARG A 242 -12.88 19.09 -8.84
N ASP A 243 -13.67 20.04 -9.32
CA ASP A 243 -14.85 19.76 -10.18
C ASP A 243 -14.37 19.28 -11.57
N ALA A 244 -13.21 18.61 -11.63
CA ALA A 244 -12.64 18.14 -12.88
C ALA A 244 -13.51 16.97 -13.38
N PRO A 245 -13.97 17.02 -14.64
CA PRO A 245 -14.71 15.90 -15.21
C PRO A 245 -13.85 14.65 -15.13
N ARG A 246 -14.43 13.57 -14.58
CA ARG A 246 -13.81 12.24 -14.56
C ARG A 246 -13.34 11.89 -15.97
N TYR A 247 -12.09 11.46 -16.11
CA TYR A 247 -11.54 11.17 -17.44
C TYR A 247 -12.12 9.88 -17.99
N ASP A 248 -12.44 9.84 -19.28
CA ASP A 248 -12.86 8.59 -19.90
C ASP A 248 -11.66 7.76 -20.34
N ILE A 249 -11.73 6.45 -20.11
CA ILE A 249 -10.72 5.47 -20.53
C ILE A 249 -11.48 4.34 -21.23
N PRO A 250 -11.53 4.35 -22.58
CA PRO A 250 -12.25 3.35 -23.36
C PRO A 250 -11.56 1.98 -23.28
N TYR A 251 -12.36 0.91 -23.22
CA TYR A 251 -11.87 -0.47 -23.22
C TYR A 251 -11.05 -0.79 -24.49
N GLU A 252 -11.45 -0.24 -25.63
CA GLU A 252 -10.84 -0.46 -26.95
C GLU A 252 -9.35 -0.12 -26.97
N LEU A 253 -8.90 0.71 -26.03
CA LEU A 253 -7.49 1.04 -25.84
C LEU A 253 -6.66 -0.21 -25.49
N VAL A 254 -7.11 -0.98 -24.50
CA VAL A 254 -6.43 -2.22 -24.10
C VAL A 254 -6.56 -3.26 -25.19
N GLU A 255 -7.73 -3.38 -25.83
CA GLU A 255 -7.96 -4.33 -26.91
C GLU A 255 -6.98 -4.13 -28.06
N ARG A 256 -6.82 -2.88 -28.54
CA ARG A 256 -5.85 -2.56 -29.60
C ARG A 256 -4.42 -2.82 -29.17
N TYR A 257 -4.07 -2.51 -27.93
CA TYR A 257 -2.74 -2.77 -27.38
C TYR A 257 -2.43 -4.28 -27.36
N VAL A 258 -3.36 -5.10 -26.89
CA VAL A 258 -3.24 -6.57 -26.87
C VAL A 258 -3.09 -7.13 -28.29
N GLN A 259 -3.92 -6.68 -29.23
CA GLN A 259 -3.83 -7.10 -30.64
C GLN A 259 -2.48 -6.75 -31.28
N ARG A 260 -1.92 -5.57 -30.95
CA ARG A 260 -0.59 -5.18 -31.42
C ARG A 260 0.50 -6.06 -30.82
N MET A 261 0.46 -6.29 -29.51
CA MET A 261 1.40 -7.17 -28.82
C MET A 261 1.36 -8.59 -29.38
N GLN A 262 0.18 -9.13 -29.69
CA GLN A 262 0.05 -10.44 -30.34
C GLN A 262 0.78 -10.49 -31.68
N ARG A 263 0.59 -9.49 -32.56
CA ARG A 263 1.29 -9.42 -33.86
C ARG A 263 2.80 -9.33 -33.71
N GLU A 264 3.29 -8.60 -32.70
CA GLU A 264 4.72 -8.48 -32.41
C GLU A 264 5.33 -9.79 -31.87
N HIS A 265 4.56 -10.61 -31.15
CA HIS A 265 5.02 -11.86 -30.54
C HIS A 265 4.78 -13.12 -31.39
N GLN A 266 4.00 -13.03 -32.47
CA GLN A 266 3.67 -14.16 -33.36
C GLN A 266 4.89 -14.89 -33.93
N SER A 267 6.03 -14.21 -34.08
CA SER A 267 7.27 -14.81 -34.59
C SER A 267 8.21 -15.38 -33.52
N VAL A 268 7.90 -15.20 -32.23
CA VAL A 268 8.83 -15.46 -31.12
C VAL A 268 8.24 -16.35 -30.03
N ALA A 269 6.92 -16.32 -29.83
CA ALA A 269 6.25 -17.12 -28.80
C ALA A 269 5.66 -18.42 -29.38
N ARG A 270 5.65 -19.48 -28.58
CA ARG A 270 5.00 -20.76 -28.89
C ARG A 270 3.49 -20.56 -29.10
N ALA A 271 2.88 -21.33 -30.01
CA ALA A 271 1.47 -21.17 -30.38
C ALA A 271 0.51 -21.37 -29.19
N GLU A 272 0.81 -22.34 -28.33
CA GLU A 272 0.03 -22.67 -27.14
C GLU A 272 0.05 -21.51 -26.11
N LEU A 273 1.19 -20.81 -25.95
CA LEU A 273 1.27 -19.65 -25.05
C LEU A 273 0.46 -18.46 -25.58
N LEU A 274 0.42 -18.27 -26.90
CA LEU A 274 -0.44 -17.26 -27.53
C LEU A 274 -1.91 -17.62 -27.35
N GLU A 275 -2.29 -18.88 -27.54
CA GLU A 275 -3.65 -19.38 -27.30
C GLU A 275 -4.11 -19.14 -25.85
N ILE A 276 -3.24 -19.41 -24.86
CA ILE A 276 -3.53 -19.15 -23.45
C ILE A 276 -3.79 -17.66 -23.23
N ARG A 277 -2.90 -16.78 -23.72
CA ARG A 277 -3.02 -15.33 -23.54
C ARG A 277 -4.29 -14.77 -24.17
N ASP A 278 -4.60 -15.23 -25.38
CA ASP A 278 -5.76 -14.79 -26.15
C ASP A 278 -7.05 -15.28 -25.51
N GLY A 279 -7.09 -16.55 -25.11
CA GLY A 279 -8.24 -17.14 -24.42
C GLY A 279 -8.53 -16.45 -23.09
N VAL A 280 -7.52 -16.27 -22.24
CA VAL A 280 -7.68 -15.58 -20.94
C VAL A 280 -8.20 -14.16 -21.13
N PHE A 281 -7.67 -13.39 -22.09
CA PHE A 281 -8.12 -12.01 -22.35
C PHE A 281 -9.56 -11.95 -22.90
N GLN A 282 -9.89 -12.81 -23.86
CA GLN A 282 -11.21 -12.81 -24.51
C GLN A 282 -12.31 -13.32 -23.58
N GLU A 283 -12.07 -14.43 -22.88
CA GLU A 283 -13.05 -15.01 -21.97
C GLU A 283 -13.29 -14.12 -20.75
N SER A 284 -12.23 -13.50 -20.20
CA SER A 284 -12.40 -12.56 -19.08
C SER A 284 -13.22 -11.34 -19.50
N THR A 285 -12.94 -10.77 -20.66
CA THR A 285 -13.72 -9.63 -21.16
C THR A 285 -15.17 -10.03 -21.43
N ARG A 286 -15.39 -11.17 -22.11
CA ARG A 286 -16.73 -11.67 -22.44
C ARG A 286 -17.58 -11.88 -21.20
N PHE A 287 -17.01 -12.44 -20.13
CA PHE A 287 -17.69 -12.61 -18.85
C PHE A 287 -18.29 -11.29 -18.32
N PHE A 288 -17.48 -10.22 -18.32
CA PHE A 288 -17.92 -8.89 -17.88
C PHE A 288 -18.77 -8.16 -18.93
N GLU A 289 -18.84 -8.62 -20.17
CA GLU A 289 -19.73 -8.10 -21.20
C GLU A 289 -21.13 -8.72 -21.12
N GLU A 290 -21.21 -10.03 -20.92
CA GLU A 290 -22.46 -10.82 -20.96
C GLU A 290 -23.22 -10.82 -19.63
N THR A 291 -22.52 -10.73 -18.49
CA THR A 291 -23.15 -10.78 -17.16
C THR A 291 -23.89 -9.46 -16.85
N PRO A 292 -25.11 -9.44 -16.26
CA PRO A 292 -25.79 -8.20 -15.88
C PRO A 292 -24.98 -7.30 -14.93
N VAL A 293 -25.05 -5.97 -15.08
CA VAL A 293 -24.24 -5.04 -14.26
C VAL A 293 -24.59 -5.11 -12.77
N GLU A 294 -25.84 -5.47 -12.45
CA GLU A 294 -26.34 -5.65 -11.09
C GLU A 294 -25.68 -6.83 -10.37
N GLU A 295 -25.21 -7.84 -11.11
CA GLU A 295 -24.42 -8.96 -10.58
C GLU A 295 -22.92 -8.65 -10.55
N LEU A 296 -22.48 -7.64 -11.30
CA LEU A 296 -21.06 -7.28 -11.44
C LEU A 296 -20.63 -6.17 -10.49
N PHE A 297 -21.52 -5.26 -10.11
CA PHE A 297 -21.15 -4.05 -9.39
C PHE A 297 -22.19 -3.66 -8.32
N PRO A 298 -21.90 -3.87 -7.02
CA PRO A 298 -20.68 -4.50 -6.46
C PRO A 298 -20.61 -6.01 -6.70
N GLY A 299 -19.41 -6.59 -6.59
CA GLY A 299 -19.21 -8.04 -6.72
C GLY A 299 -17.81 -8.50 -6.32
N LEU A 300 -17.67 -9.79 -6.05
CA LEU A 300 -16.40 -10.46 -5.76
C LEU A 300 -16.10 -11.47 -6.87
N PHE A 301 -14.93 -11.34 -7.48
CA PHE A 301 -14.53 -12.11 -8.65
C PHE A 301 -13.12 -12.65 -8.50
N SER A 302 -12.88 -13.83 -9.09
CA SER A 302 -11.56 -14.45 -9.16
C SER A 302 -11.16 -14.62 -10.63
N LEU A 303 -9.95 -14.22 -10.99
CA LEU A 303 -9.33 -14.50 -12.27
C LEU A 303 -8.15 -15.45 -12.03
N THR A 304 -8.45 -16.74 -12.07
CA THR A 304 -7.48 -17.81 -11.85
C THR A 304 -6.85 -18.20 -13.19
N ALA A 305 -5.58 -17.83 -13.40
CA ALA A 305 -4.89 -18.16 -14.64
C ALA A 305 -3.38 -18.39 -14.41
N PRO A 306 -2.72 -19.22 -15.23
CA PRO A 306 -1.31 -19.53 -15.05
C PRO A 306 -0.36 -18.33 -15.07
N THR A 307 0.86 -18.51 -14.56
CA THR A 307 1.90 -17.48 -14.67
C THR A 307 2.32 -17.28 -16.13
N GLY A 308 2.38 -16.03 -16.59
CA GLY A 308 2.72 -15.70 -17.98
C GLY A 308 1.55 -15.68 -18.98
N SER A 309 0.32 -15.96 -18.51
CA SER A 309 -0.93 -15.93 -19.30
C SER A 309 -1.44 -14.53 -19.66
N GLY A 310 -0.73 -13.45 -19.29
CA GLY A 310 -1.16 -12.08 -19.60
C GLY A 310 -2.21 -11.49 -18.64
N LYS A 311 -2.35 -12.05 -17.43
CA LYS A 311 -3.31 -11.60 -16.39
C LYS A 311 -3.42 -10.08 -16.23
N THR A 312 -2.30 -9.36 -16.23
CA THR A 312 -2.29 -7.89 -16.08
C THR A 312 -3.13 -7.18 -17.14
N LEU A 313 -3.00 -7.54 -18.42
CA LEU A 313 -3.79 -6.93 -19.50
C LEU A 313 -5.24 -7.46 -19.50
N ALA A 314 -5.45 -8.73 -19.17
CA ALA A 314 -6.78 -9.32 -19.04
C ALA A 314 -7.61 -8.66 -17.93
N ALA A 315 -7.04 -8.44 -16.75
CA ALA A 315 -7.70 -7.74 -15.65
C ALA A 315 -7.91 -6.26 -15.94
N LEU A 316 -6.95 -5.56 -16.55
CA LEU A 316 -7.14 -4.18 -16.96
C LEU A 316 -8.28 -4.06 -17.99
N GLY A 317 -8.32 -4.95 -18.98
CA GLY A 317 -9.40 -5.01 -19.98
C GLY A 317 -10.75 -5.31 -19.34
N ALA A 318 -10.82 -6.31 -18.46
CA ALA A 318 -12.03 -6.65 -17.70
C ALA A 318 -12.53 -5.48 -16.84
N ALA A 319 -11.63 -4.80 -16.11
CA ALA A 319 -11.97 -3.66 -15.28
C ALA A 319 -12.45 -2.45 -16.11
N LEU A 320 -11.81 -2.15 -17.25
CA LEU A 320 -12.27 -1.07 -18.14
C LEU A 320 -13.61 -1.40 -18.80
N LYS A 321 -13.83 -2.66 -19.21
CA LYS A 321 -15.13 -3.11 -19.74
C LYS A 321 -16.23 -2.96 -18.69
N LEU A 322 -15.98 -3.40 -17.44
CA LEU A 322 -16.92 -3.20 -16.34
C LEU A 322 -17.17 -1.72 -16.06
N ARG A 323 -16.12 -0.90 -15.99
CA ARG A 323 -16.19 0.54 -15.76
C ARG A 323 -17.08 1.23 -16.80
N GLU A 324 -16.89 0.92 -18.07
CA GLU A 324 -17.70 1.43 -19.18
C GLU A 324 -19.18 1.08 -19.01
N ARG A 325 -19.47 -0.18 -18.65
CA ARG A 325 -20.86 -0.65 -18.45
C ARG A 325 -21.52 0.00 -17.24
N VAL A 326 -20.82 0.10 -16.11
CA VAL A 326 -21.33 0.78 -14.89
C VAL A 326 -21.62 2.26 -15.19
N ARG A 327 -20.78 2.92 -15.97
CA ARG A 327 -21.05 4.30 -16.42
C ARG A 327 -22.31 4.39 -17.24
N ASN A 328 -22.49 3.50 -18.21
CA ASN A 328 -23.63 3.53 -19.13
C ASN A 328 -24.95 3.14 -18.45
N THR A 329 -24.94 2.27 -17.44
CA THR A 329 -26.16 1.79 -16.78
C THR A 329 -26.48 2.50 -15.46
N LYS A 330 -25.47 2.82 -14.65
CA LYS A 330 -25.62 3.42 -13.31
C LYS A 330 -25.25 4.91 -13.27
N GLY A 331 -24.69 5.48 -14.35
CA GLY A 331 -24.22 6.87 -14.37
C GLY A 331 -23.00 7.12 -13.47
N TRP A 332 -22.38 6.06 -12.95
CA TRP A 332 -21.20 6.12 -12.08
C TRP A 332 -19.97 5.69 -12.84
N THR A 333 -18.84 6.37 -12.62
CA THR A 333 -17.57 6.01 -13.26
C THR A 333 -16.61 5.47 -12.20
N PRO A 334 -16.47 4.14 -12.05
CA PRO A 334 -15.54 3.57 -11.08
C PRO A 334 -14.09 3.97 -11.34
N ARG A 335 -13.33 4.24 -10.27
CA ARG A 335 -11.86 4.24 -10.32
C ARG A 335 -11.36 2.81 -10.37
N ILE A 336 -10.18 2.58 -10.94
CA ILE A 336 -9.52 1.27 -10.95
C ILE A 336 -8.33 1.33 -10.00
N ILE A 337 -8.34 0.51 -8.95
CA ILE A 337 -7.26 0.40 -7.98
C ILE A 337 -6.57 -0.95 -8.17
N TYR A 338 -5.36 -0.94 -8.72
CA TYR A 338 -4.55 -2.13 -8.96
C TYR A 338 -3.53 -2.28 -7.83
N ALA A 339 -3.72 -3.25 -6.94
CA ALA A 339 -2.86 -3.48 -5.78
C ALA A 339 -1.98 -4.74 -5.95
N LEU A 340 -0.72 -4.62 -5.56
CA LEU A 340 0.31 -5.66 -5.67
C LEU A 340 1.01 -5.92 -4.32
N PRO A 341 1.55 -7.12 -4.07
CA PRO A 341 2.20 -7.41 -2.79
C PRO A 341 3.59 -6.79 -2.66
N PHE A 342 4.37 -6.76 -3.74
CA PHE A 342 5.77 -6.34 -3.70
C PHE A 342 6.01 -5.06 -4.50
N THR A 343 6.89 -4.19 -3.97
CA THR A 343 7.21 -2.90 -4.59
C THR A 343 7.93 -3.02 -5.93
N ASN A 344 8.67 -4.11 -6.15
CA ASN A 344 9.42 -4.35 -7.40
C ASN A 344 8.51 -4.67 -8.60
N ILE A 345 7.35 -5.31 -8.41
CA ILE A 345 6.37 -5.55 -9.49
C ILE A 345 5.63 -4.26 -9.84
N ILE A 346 5.48 -3.32 -8.90
CA ILE A 346 4.69 -2.11 -9.12
C ILE A 346 5.23 -1.28 -10.28
N ASP A 347 6.55 -1.11 -10.37
CA ASP A 347 7.20 -0.41 -11.48
C ASP A 347 6.84 -1.04 -12.84
N GLN A 348 6.94 -2.36 -12.92
CA GLN A 348 6.65 -3.10 -14.14
C GLN A 348 5.18 -2.98 -14.57
N ASN A 349 4.25 -3.19 -13.63
CA ASN A 349 2.82 -3.12 -13.95
C ASN A 349 2.38 -1.69 -14.26
N HIS A 350 2.90 -0.70 -13.52
CA HIS A 350 2.69 0.70 -13.82
C HIS A 350 3.17 1.05 -15.24
N ASP A 351 4.37 0.62 -15.64
CA ASP A 351 4.91 0.88 -16.98
C ASP A 351 4.07 0.24 -18.09
N VAL A 352 3.51 -0.96 -17.86
CA VAL A 352 2.58 -1.60 -18.80
C VAL A 352 1.30 -0.79 -18.94
N ILE A 353 0.67 -0.40 -17.82
CA ILE A 353 -0.55 0.42 -17.83
C ILE A 353 -0.27 1.79 -18.45
N GLN A 354 0.86 2.41 -18.15
CA GLN A 354 1.29 3.68 -18.72
C GLN A 354 1.42 3.60 -20.24
N LYS A 355 2.00 2.53 -20.80
CA LYS A 355 2.10 2.32 -22.25
C LYS A 355 0.75 2.19 -22.94
N VAL A 356 -0.25 1.62 -22.25
CA VAL A 356 -1.62 1.55 -22.75
C VAL A 356 -2.24 2.95 -22.72
N LEU A 357 -2.18 3.64 -21.57
CA LEU A 357 -2.82 4.94 -21.38
C LEU A 357 -2.17 6.06 -22.18
N SER A 358 -0.88 5.97 -22.51
CA SER A 358 -0.19 6.96 -23.33
C SER A 358 -0.65 7.01 -24.79
N GLU A 359 -1.40 6.00 -25.26
CA GLU A 359 -2.06 6.04 -26.57
C GLU A 359 -3.32 6.95 -26.59
N LEU A 360 -3.76 7.47 -25.43
CA LEU A 360 -4.85 8.44 -25.36
C LEU A 360 -4.37 9.88 -25.68
N PRO A 361 -5.04 10.61 -26.58
CA PRO A 361 -4.66 11.98 -26.94
C PRO A 361 -4.58 12.96 -25.76
N GLY A 362 -5.43 12.77 -24.73
CA GLY A 362 -5.48 13.64 -23.54
C GLY A 362 -4.52 13.23 -22.41
N TYR A 363 -3.81 12.10 -22.54
CA TYR A 363 -2.95 11.61 -21.47
C TYR A 363 -1.78 12.57 -21.20
N SER A 364 -1.12 13.07 -22.25
CA SER A 364 0.05 13.94 -22.11
C SER A 364 -0.25 15.29 -21.45
N SER A 365 -1.50 15.75 -21.46
CA SER A 365 -1.88 17.03 -20.84
C SER A 365 -2.12 16.94 -19.32
N ASP A 366 -2.57 15.79 -18.81
CA ASP A 366 -2.71 15.55 -17.37
C ASP A 366 -2.42 14.08 -17.01
N PRO A 367 -1.16 13.61 -17.10
CA PRO A 367 -0.82 12.21 -16.84
C PRO A 367 -1.27 11.72 -15.45
N LEU A 368 -1.20 12.61 -14.44
CA LEU A 368 -1.57 12.32 -13.05
C LEU A 368 -3.09 12.21 -12.86
N GLY A 369 -3.90 12.83 -13.71
CA GLY A 369 -5.34 12.59 -13.76
C GLY A 369 -5.69 11.16 -14.17
N TYR A 370 -4.91 10.56 -15.06
CA TYR A 370 -5.17 9.20 -15.57
C TYR A 370 -4.53 8.11 -14.72
N LEU A 371 -3.25 8.27 -14.34
CA LEU A 371 -2.46 7.21 -13.72
C LEU A 371 -1.57 7.76 -12.60
N ILE A 372 -1.68 7.17 -11.42
CA ILE A 372 -0.71 7.34 -10.33
C ILE A 372 -0.15 6.01 -9.86
N LYS A 373 1.01 6.14 -9.21
CA LYS A 373 1.71 5.06 -8.53
C LYS A 373 1.92 5.45 -7.08
N HIS A 374 1.45 4.63 -6.13
CA HIS A 374 1.59 4.89 -4.70
C HIS A 374 2.21 3.69 -3.97
N HIS A 375 3.48 3.81 -3.62
CA HIS A 375 4.15 2.99 -2.60
C HIS A 375 5.10 3.88 -1.79
N HIS A 376 5.66 3.37 -0.69
CA HIS A 376 6.52 4.15 0.22
C HIS A 376 7.69 4.88 -0.46
N LEU A 377 8.13 4.40 -1.64
CA LEU A 377 9.17 4.99 -2.48
C LEU A 377 8.63 5.72 -3.74
N ALA A 378 7.37 5.51 -4.15
CA ALA A 378 6.79 6.14 -5.36
C ALA A 378 6.27 7.55 -5.13
N THR A 379 6.01 7.94 -3.89
CA THR A 379 5.77 9.34 -3.56
C THR A 379 6.98 10.21 -3.94
N ILE A 380 8.06 9.65 -4.48
CA ILE A 380 9.35 10.28 -4.63
C ILE A 380 9.84 10.33 -6.09
N GLN A 381 9.10 9.76 -7.05
CA GLN A 381 9.44 9.80 -8.47
C GLN A 381 8.53 10.78 -9.22
N GLY A 382 9.07 11.95 -9.54
CA GLY A 382 8.55 12.78 -10.64
C GLY A 382 8.76 12.04 -11.97
N SER A 383 7.86 12.27 -12.93
CA SER A 383 7.95 11.74 -14.29
C SER A 383 9.35 11.93 -14.89
N LYS A 384 9.86 10.92 -15.60
CA LYS A 384 11.12 10.99 -16.35
C LYS A 384 11.06 12.11 -17.40
N GLY A 385 11.48 13.31 -17.01
CA GLY A 385 11.61 14.48 -17.86
C GLY A 385 12.26 15.61 -17.07
N SER A 386 13.56 15.82 -17.27
CA SER A 386 14.41 16.87 -16.65
C SER A 386 14.54 16.88 -15.11
N GLU A 387 15.76 17.17 -14.62
CA GLU A 387 16.08 17.27 -13.19
C GLU A 387 15.41 18.44 -12.43
N GLU A 388 14.51 19.18 -13.08
CA GLU A 388 13.91 20.44 -12.60
C GLU A 388 12.43 20.35 -12.15
N ASP A 389 11.69 19.28 -12.45
CA ASP A 389 10.26 19.21 -12.14
C ASP A 389 9.97 18.68 -10.72
N VAL A 390 9.90 19.63 -9.78
CA VAL A 390 9.45 19.43 -8.39
C VAL A 390 7.92 19.29 -8.36
N PRO A 391 7.34 18.18 -7.87
CA PRO A 391 5.89 18.02 -7.80
C PRO A 391 5.18 19.16 -7.04
N THR A 392 4.08 19.68 -7.59
CA THR A 392 3.26 20.72 -6.95
C THR A 392 2.47 20.16 -5.77
N GLU A 393 1.98 21.00 -4.87
CA GLU A 393 1.20 20.55 -3.70
C GLU A 393 -0.08 19.83 -4.11
N GLU A 394 -0.74 20.31 -5.17
CA GLU A 394 -1.87 19.66 -5.82
C GLU A 394 -1.54 18.22 -6.21
N GLN A 395 -0.39 18.00 -6.88
CA GLN A 395 0.03 16.66 -7.30
C GLN A 395 0.28 15.73 -6.10
N LEU A 396 0.77 16.26 -4.97
CA LEU A 396 0.96 15.45 -3.76
C LEU A 396 -0.36 15.07 -3.11
N LEU A 397 -1.28 16.02 -3.04
CA LEU A 397 -2.61 15.78 -2.52
C LEU A 397 -3.32 14.72 -3.35
N MET A 398 -3.28 14.82 -4.69
CA MET A 398 -3.85 13.80 -5.60
C MET A 398 -3.32 12.38 -5.34
N VAL A 399 -2.02 12.24 -5.05
CA VAL A 399 -1.43 10.93 -4.72
C VAL A 399 -1.87 10.47 -3.32
N GLU A 400 -2.04 11.37 -2.36
CA GLU A 400 -2.52 11.04 -1.01
C GLU A 400 -4.01 10.69 -0.97
N SER A 401 -4.85 11.35 -1.78
CA SER A 401 -6.29 11.15 -1.89
C SER A 401 -6.68 10.06 -2.89
N TRP A 402 -5.77 9.62 -3.78
CA TRP A 402 -6.07 8.68 -4.88
C TRP A 402 -7.06 9.25 -5.92
N ASP A 403 -6.82 10.48 -6.37
CA ASP A 403 -7.71 11.22 -7.28
C ASP A 403 -7.64 10.80 -8.76
N SER A 404 -6.75 9.88 -9.13
CA SER A 404 -6.57 9.43 -10.53
C SER A 404 -7.56 8.35 -10.94
N GLU A 405 -7.83 8.23 -12.24
CA GLU A 405 -8.74 7.18 -12.75
C GLU A 405 -8.18 5.76 -12.53
N VAL A 406 -6.86 5.59 -12.64
CA VAL A 406 -6.15 4.34 -12.36
C VAL A 406 -5.07 4.57 -11.31
N VAL A 407 -5.09 3.75 -10.26
CA VAL A 407 -4.16 3.83 -9.12
C VAL A 407 -3.40 2.50 -9.01
N VAL A 408 -2.09 2.51 -9.17
CA VAL A 408 -1.24 1.34 -8.95
C VAL A 408 -0.58 1.45 -7.57
N THR A 409 -0.81 0.47 -6.69
CA THR A 409 -0.44 0.57 -5.27
C THR A 409 0.06 -0.76 -4.68
N THR A 410 0.55 -0.75 -3.44
CA THR A 410 0.84 -1.99 -2.68
C THR A 410 -0.37 -2.48 -1.89
N PHE A 411 -0.37 -3.76 -1.50
CA PHE A 411 -1.26 -4.30 -0.46
C PHE A 411 -1.14 -3.54 0.86
N VAL A 412 0.08 -3.19 1.28
CA VAL A 412 0.31 -2.35 2.48
C VAL A 412 -0.47 -1.05 2.40
N GLN A 413 -0.35 -0.32 1.29
CA GLN A 413 -1.04 0.96 1.11
C GLN A 413 -2.56 0.79 1.05
N LEU A 414 -3.05 -0.32 0.49
CA LEU A 414 -4.48 -0.62 0.42
C LEU A 414 -5.05 -0.99 1.80
N PHE A 415 -4.55 -2.05 2.42
CA PHE A 415 -5.06 -2.58 3.69
C PHE A 415 -4.81 -1.62 4.87
N GLU A 416 -3.66 -0.94 4.94
CA GLU A 416 -3.44 0.09 5.97
C GLU A 416 -4.24 1.38 5.72
N SER A 417 -4.95 1.51 4.61
CA SER A 417 -5.94 2.59 4.43
C SER A 417 -7.36 2.13 4.82
N MET A 418 -7.59 0.81 4.85
CA MET A 418 -8.87 0.19 5.25
C MET A 418 -8.93 -0.12 6.74
N VAL A 419 -7.80 -0.52 7.34
CA VAL A 419 -7.67 -0.88 8.76
C VAL A 419 -6.72 0.13 9.42
N THR A 420 -7.23 1.32 9.74
CA THR A 420 -6.40 2.37 10.33
C THR A 420 -7.20 3.39 11.16
N ASN A 421 -6.48 4.17 11.96
CA ASN A 421 -6.98 5.37 12.62
C ASN A 421 -6.26 6.65 12.16
N SER A 422 -5.32 6.54 11.22
CA SER A 422 -4.47 7.66 10.79
C SER A 422 -5.20 8.54 9.78
N ASN A 423 -5.34 9.83 10.10
CA ASN A 423 -5.90 10.83 9.19
C ASN A 423 -5.24 10.78 7.80
N ARG A 424 -3.90 10.79 7.75
CA ARG A 424 -3.17 10.80 6.47
C ARG A 424 -3.52 9.60 5.58
N ARG A 425 -3.66 8.41 6.15
CA ARG A 425 -4.00 7.20 5.40
C ARG A 425 -5.47 7.17 4.98
N LEU A 426 -6.36 7.73 5.81
CA LEU A 426 -7.81 7.73 5.57
C LEU A 426 -8.27 8.70 4.49
N LYS A 427 -7.48 9.71 4.11
CA LYS A 427 -7.87 10.69 3.08
C LYS A 427 -8.39 10.06 1.79
N LYS A 428 -7.83 8.91 1.40
CA LYS A 428 -8.18 8.23 0.15
C LYS A 428 -9.41 7.34 0.20
N LEU A 429 -9.95 7.03 1.38
CA LEU A 429 -10.99 6.00 1.50
C LEU A 429 -12.27 6.35 0.74
N HIS A 430 -12.66 7.62 0.71
CA HIS A 430 -13.82 8.06 -0.09
C HIS A 430 -13.63 7.81 -1.60
N ASN A 431 -12.39 7.88 -2.12
CA ASN A 431 -12.06 7.50 -3.50
C ASN A 431 -11.99 5.97 -3.72
N VAL A 432 -11.91 5.17 -2.65
CA VAL A 432 -12.03 3.71 -2.72
C VAL A 432 -13.51 3.29 -2.85
N ALA A 433 -14.45 4.05 -2.29
CA ALA A 433 -15.87 3.75 -2.42
C ALA A 433 -16.32 3.75 -3.89
N GLY A 434 -17.09 2.74 -4.28
CA GLY A 434 -17.54 2.56 -5.67
C GLY A 434 -16.41 2.34 -6.67
N SER A 435 -15.25 1.82 -6.26
CA SER A 435 -14.14 1.49 -7.15
C SER A 435 -14.15 0.03 -7.62
N ILE A 436 -13.38 -0.26 -8.67
CA ILE A 436 -13.00 -1.61 -9.07
C ILE A 436 -11.58 -1.85 -8.54
N ILE A 437 -11.41 -2.83 -7.66
CA ILE A 437 -10.15 -3.17 -7.00
C ILE A 437 -9.63 -4.47 -7.60
N ILE A 438 -8.41 -4.45 -8.11
CA ILE A 438 -7.69 -5.62 -8.60
C ILE A 438 -6.64 -5.99 -7.56
N LEU A 439 -6.69 -7.22 -7.04
CA LEU A 439 -5.71 -7.75 -6.09
C LEU A 439 -4.84 -8.78 -6.80
N ASP A 440 -3.65 -8.37 -7.24
CA ASP A 440 -2.73 -9.24 -7.98
C ASP A 440 -1.90 -10.11 -7.04
N GLU A 441 -1.76 -11.39 -7.33
CA GLU A 441 -1.02 -12.38 -6.51
C GLU A 441 -1.52 -12.43 -5.05
N ILE A 442 -2.84 -12.44 -4.84
CA ILE A 442 -3.47 -12.38 -3.49
C ILE A 442 -2.97 -13.47 -2.52
N GLN A 443 -2.50 -14.60 -3.04
CA GLN A 443 -1.97 -15.69 -2.23
C GLN A 443 -0.71 -15.32 -1.43
N SER A 444 -0.02 -14.22 -1.76
CA SER A 444 1.16 -13.77 -1.01
C SER A 444 0.82 -13.16 0.35
N ILE A 445 -0.47 -12.94 0.64
CA ILE A 445 -0.90 -12.46 1.96
C ILE A 445 -0.62 -13.58 2.98
N PRO A 446 0.05 -13.29 4.11
CA PRO A 446 0.28 -14.29 5.16
C PRO A 446 -1.05 -14.93 5.62
N TYR A 447 -1.05 -16.25 5.77
CA TYR A 447 -2.26 -17.03 6.05
C TYR A 447 -2.91 -16.66 7.39
N GLU A 448 -2.13 -16.12 8.34
CA GLU A 448 -2.60 -15.55 9.59
C GLU A 448 -3.56 -14.35 9.37
N GLN A 449 -3.40 -13.59 8.28
CA GLN A 449 -4.24 -12.41 8.01
C GLN A 449 -5.50 -12.73 7.22
N TRP A 450 -5.68 -13.97 6.75
CA TRP A 450 -6.74 -14.28 5.78
C TRP A 450 -8.14 -13.99 6.30
N SER A 451 -8.42 -14.20 7.58
CA SER A 451 -9.75 -13.89 8.14
C SER A 451 -10.03 -12.39 8.16
N LEU A 452 -9.05 -11.58 8.56
CA LEU A 452 -9.17 -10.13 8.58
C LEU A 452 -9.32 -9.58 7.15
N VAL A 453 -8.52 -10.09 6.21
CA VAL A 453 -8.57 -9.69 4.81
C VAL A 453 -9.89 -10.08 4.17
N HIS A 454 -10.37 -11.31 4.40
CA HIS A 454 -11.68 -11.79 3.96
C HIS A 454 -12.80 -10.86 4.46
N GLU A 455 -12.91 -10.68 5.78
CA GLU A 455 -13.94 -9.83 6.38
C GLU A 455 -13.85 -8.38 5.87
N THR A 456 -12.64 -7.82 5.77
CA THR A 456 -12.43 -6.45 5.30
C THR A 456 -12.88 -6.29 3.86
N ILE A 457 -12.47 -7.18 2.94
CA ILE A 457 -12.83 -7.10 1.52
C ILE A 457 -14.32 -7.33 1.30
N THR A 458 -14.89 -8.36 1.94
CA THR A 458 -16.29 -8.73 1.74
C THR A 458 -17.23 -7.65 2.27
N THR A 459 -16.95 -7.10 3.45
CA THR A 459 -17.75 -6.00 4.01
C THR A 459 -17.52 -4.68 3.27
N LEU A 460 -16.31 -4.44 2.73
CA LEU A 460 -16.04 -3.30 1.86
C LEU A 460 -16.85 -3.39 0.55
N ALA A 461 -16.87 -4.54 -0.11
CA ALA A 461 -17.68 -4.71 -1.32
C ALA A 461 -19.18 -4.47 -1.03
N GLN A 462 -19.66 -4.96 0.12
CA GLN A 462 -21.05 -4.81 0.54
C GLN A 462 -21.43 -3.37 0.92
N HIS A 463 -20.61 -2.67 1.70
CA HIS A 463 -20.96 -1.36 2.28
C HIS A 463 -20.43 -0.16 1.50
N LEU A 464 -19.31 -0.31 0.79
CA LEU A 464 -18.72 0.74 -0.04
C LEU A 464 -19.06 0.57 -1.54
N GLY A 465 -19.78 -0.49 -1.91
CA GLY A 465 -20.22 -0.73 -3.29
C GLY A 465 -19.06 -0.98 -4.26
N CYS A 466 -17.98 -1.59 -3.78
CA CYS A 466 -16.82 -1.90 -4.61
C CYS A 466 -16.96 -3.23 -5.33
N THR A 467 -16.27 -3.36 -6.47
CA THR A 467 -16.05 -4.65 -7.12
C THR A 467 -14.61 -5.08 -6.96
N VAL A 468 -14.37 -6.32 -6.52
CA VAL A 468 -13.02 -6.82 -6.26
C VAL A 468 -12.74 -7.98 -7.19
N ILE A 469 -11.64 -7.90 -7.93
CA ILE A 469 -11.12 -8.94 -8.81
C ILE A 469 -9.81 -9.42 -8.20
N GLN A 470 -9.82 -10.56 -7.51
CA GLN A 470 -8.58 -11.21 -7.12
C GLN A 470 -7.97 -11.92 -8.32
N MET A 471 -6.67 -11.78 -8.52
CA MET A 471 -5.93 -12.52 -9.52
C MET A 471 -4.92 -13.42 -8.86
N THR A 472 -4.77 -14.61 -9.42
CA THR A 472 -3.92 -15.62 -8.81
C THR A 472 -3.57 -16.73 -9.79
N ALA A 473 -2.44 -17.38 -9.55
CA ALA A 473 -2.06 -18.62 -10.23
C ALA A 473 -2.49 -19.87 -9.44
N THR A 474 -2.95 -19.69 -8.21
CA THR A 474 -3.41 -20.74 -7.30
C THR A 474 -4.83 -20.38 -6.84
N ARG A 475 -5.63 -21.26 -6.26
CA ARG A 475 -6.94 -20.84 -5.70
C ARG A 475 -6.83 -20.70 -4.18
N PRO A 476 -6.27 -19.60 -3.63
CA PRO A 476 -6.28 -19.37 -2.19
C PRO A 476 -7.73 -19.16 -1.74
N ARG A 477 -8.12 -19.77 -0.61
CA ARG A 477 -9.48 -19.63 -0.03
C ARG A 477 -9.66 -18.33 0.76
N ILE A 478 -9.04 -17.23 0.32
CA ILE A 478 -9.18 -15.91 0.96
C ILE A 478 -10.57 -15.35 0.68
N LEU A 479 -11.05 -15.44 -0.56
CA LEU A 479 -12.40 -15.04 -0.97
C LEU A 479 -13.14 -16.24 -1.58
N PRO A 480 -13.59 -17.21 -0.76
CA PRO A 480 -14.22 -18.43 -1.27
C PRO A 480 -15.54 -18.17 -2.01
N GLU A 481 -16.21 -17.04 -1.73
CA GLU A 481 -17.42 -16.59 -2.41
C GLU A 481 -17.18 -15.88 -3.76
N ALA A 482 -15.92 -15.64 -4.15
CA ALA A 482 -15.61 -14.96 -5.40
C ALA A 482 -16.03 -15.80 -6.62
N ARG A 483 -16.81 -15.21 -7.52
CA ARG A 483 -17.23 -15.87 -8.77
C ARG A 483 -16.05 -15.93 -9.74
N GLU A 484 -15.73 -17.12 -10.23
CA GLU A 484 -14.67 -17.28 -11.22
C GLU A 484 -15.06 -16.61 -12.55
N VAL A 485 -14.14 -15.79 -13.06
CA VAL A 485 -14.29 -15.03 -14.31
C VAL A 485 -14.07 -15.92 -15.52
N LEU A 486 -13.14 -16.88 -15.43
CA LEU A 486 -12.89 -17.86 -16.49
C LEU A 486 -13.76 -19.10 -16.24
N PRO A 487 -14.65 -19.52 -17.16
CA PRO A 487 -15.51 -20.68 -16.93
C PRO A 487 -14.77 -22.00 -16.69
N GLN A 488 -13.59 -22.16 -17.30
CA GLN A 488 -12.76 -23.37 -17.22
C GLN A 488 -11.27 -23.01 -17.12
N PRO A 489 -10.79 -22.47 -15.99
CA PRO A 489 -9.41 -22.04 -15.89
C PRO A 489 -8.43 -23.23 -15.99
N ASP A 490 -8.86 -24.42 -15.55
CA ASP A 490 -8.09 -25.67 -15.62
C ASP A 490 -7.66 -26.03 -17.05
N LYS A 491 -8.44 -25.60 -18.06
CA LYS A 491 -8.07 -25.72 -19.49
C LYS A 491 -6.72 -25.05 -19.76
N TYR A 492 -6.50 -23.85 -19.24
CA TYR A 492 -5.27 -23.09 -19.47
C TYR A 492 -4.07 -23.66 -18.72
N PHE A 493 -4.31 -24.24 -17.54
CA PHE A 493 -3.30 -24.94 -16.77
C PHE A 493 -2.88 -26.25 -17.43
N GLY A 494 -3.84 -27.01 -17.98
CA GLY A 494 -3.57 -28.25 -18.71
C GLY A 494 -2.88 -28.05 -20.06
N LEU A 495 -2.88 -26.82 -20.61
CA LEU A 495 -2.09 -26.48 -21.79
C LEU A 495 -0.61 -26.23 -21.47
N LEU A 496 -0.22 -26.09 -20.21
CA LEU A 496 1.17 -25.82 -19.85
C LEU A 496 1.92 -27.12 -19.56
N ASP A 497 3.04 -27.29 -20.24
CA ASP A 497 3.91 -28.45 -20.07
C ASP A 497 5.38 -28.04 -20.12
N ARG A 498 5.73 -26.95 -19.41
CA ARG A 498 7.05 -26.32 -19.52
C ARG A 498 8.05 -26.91 -18.55
N THR A 499 7.56 -27.31 -17.37
CA THR A 499 8.39 -27.66 -16.23
C THR A 499 7.90 -28.90 -15.52
N GLN A 500 8.85 -29.63 -14.94
CA GLN A 500 8.59 -30.75 -14.04
C GLN A 500 9.19 -30.43 -12.65
N ILE A 501 8.37 -30.47 -11.61
CA ILE A 501 8.82 -30.28 -10.23
C ILE A 501 9.39 -31.61 -9.72
N VAL A 502 10.65 -31.60 -9.27
CA VAL A 502 11.38 -32.81 -8.86
C VAL A 502 11.83 -32.66 -7.41
N PRO A 503 11.20 -33.37 -6.44
CA PRO A 503 11.64 -33.35 -5.06
C PRO A 503 12.97 -34.11 -4.89
N ARG A 504 13.94 -33.51 -4.19
CA ARG A 504 15.27 -34.06 -3.87
C ARG A 504 15.51 -34.09 -2.37
N ALA A 505 14.86 -35.04 -1.70
CA ALA A 505 14.96 -35.25 -0.25
C ALA A 505 16.34 -35.75 0.22
N ASP A 506 17.20 -36.13 -0.72
CA ASP A 506 18.59 -36.49 -0.52
C ASP A 506 19.51 -35.26 -0.36
N VAL A 507 19.11 -34.09 -0.87
CA VAL A 507 19.87 -32.84 -0.72
C VAL A 507 19.46 -32.14 0.57
N ARG A 508 20.30 -32.25 1.60
CA ARG A 508 20.00 -31.80 2.97
C ARG A 508 20.97 -30.75 3.49
N SER A 509 22.18 -30.68 2.95
CA SER A 509 23.18 -29.68 3.31
C SER A 509 23.58 -28.78 2.15
N LEU A 510 24.40 -27.76 2.42
CA LEU A 510 24.95 -26.89 1.38
C LEU A 510 25.98 -27.62 0.51
N GLU A 511 26.68 -28.61 1.06
CA GLU A 511 27.58 -29.50 0.31
C GLU A 511 26.80 -30.35 -0.70
N ASP A 512 25.71 -31.00 -0.28
CA ASP A 512 24.85 -31.76 -1.20
C ASP A 512 24.30 -30.86 -2.31
N LEU A 513 23.93 -29.63 -1.96
CA LEU A 513 23.42 -28.64 -2.90
C LEU A 513 24.50 -28.19 -3.89
N GLN A 514 25.74 -28.04 -3.44
CA GLN A 514 26.87 -27.70 -4.31
C GLN A 514 27.04 -28.77 -5.39
N ASP A 515 27.08 -30.04 -4.99
CA ASP A 515 27.25 -31.16 -5.92
C ASP A 515 26.13 -31.20 -6.96
N LEU A 516 24.86 -31.00 -6.52
CA LEU A 516 23.73 -30.87 -7.42
C LEU A 516 23.89 -29.70 -8.39
N VAL A 517 24.25 -28.50 -7.91
CA VAL A 517 24.35 -27.30 -8.75
C VAL A 517 25.47 -27.42 -9.78
N LEU A 518 26.58 -28.07 -9.45
CA LEU A 518 27.65 -28.36 -10.39
C LEU A 518 27.20 -29.35 -11.48
N GLU A 519 26.53 -30.44 -11.10
CA GLU A 519 25.94 -31.41 -12.04
C GLU A 519 24.95 -30.74 -13.01
N LEU A 520 24.02 -29.95 -12.46
CA LEU A 520 23.06 -29.17 -13.26
C LEU A 520 23.77 -28.13 -14.12
N GLY A 521 24.84 -27.56 -13.59
CA GLY A 521 25.74 -26.68 -14.30
C GLY A 521 26.24 -27.35 -15.58
N GLU A 522 26.77 -28.56 -15.53
CA GLU A 522 27.27 -29.27 -16.71
C GLU A 522 26.18 -29.53 -17.77
N ARG A 523 24.97 -29.86 -17.32
CA ARG A 523 23.84 -30.24 -18.19
C ARG A 523 23.07 -29.06 -18.79
N TYR A 524 22.97 -27.95 -18.09
CA TYR A 524 22.15 -26.80 -18.48
C TYR A 524 22.99 -25.53 -18.68
N HIS A 525 22.50 -24.60 -19.50
CA HIS A 525 23.22 -23.36 -19.78
C HIS A 525 23.17 -22.42 -18.57
N SER A 526 22.00 -22.28 -17.95
CA SER A 526 21.77 -21.35 -16.84
C SER A 526 21.10 -22.04 -15.64
N VAL A 527 21.58 -21.78 -14.43
CA VAL A 527 21.05 -22.35 -13.18
C VAL A 527 20.61 -21.22 -12.25
N LEU A 528 19.38 -21.30 -11.73
CA LEU A 528 18.90 -20.42 -10.66
C LEU A 528 18.76 -21.22 -9.36
N VAL A 529 19.34 -20.75 -8.28
CA VAL A 529 19.25 -21.34 -6.93
C VAL A 529 18.58 -20.32 -6.02
N ILE A 530 17.45 -20.69 -5.42
CA ILE A 530 16.67 -19.83 -4.54
C ILE A 530 16.67 -20.42 -3.13
N LEU A 531 17.24 -19.69 -2.18
CA LEU A 531 17.31 -20.08 -0.77
C LEU A 531 16.43 -19.17 0.10
N ASN A 532 15.93 -19.71 1.21
CA ASN A 532 14.96 -19.00 2.04
C ASN A 532 15.53 -17.83 2.84
N THR A 533 16.84 -17.83 3.11
CA THR A 533 17.48 -16.83 3.97
C THR A 533 18.70 -16.21 3.30
N ILE A 534 18.96 -14.94 3.63
CA ILE A 534 20.15 -14.23 3.15
C ILE A 534 21.43 -14.94 3.63
N PRO A 535 21.59 -15.35 4.91
CA PRO A 535 22.78 -16.08 5.33
C PRO A 535 23.04 -17.34 4.50
N SER A 536 22.04 -18.20 4.29
CA SER A 536 22.20 -19.41 3.47
C SER A 536 22.62 -19.07 2.03
N ALA A 537 22.01 -18.04 1.42
CA ALA A 537 22.35 -17.59 0.07
C ALA A 537 23.79 -17.03 -0.03
N VAL A 538 24.25 -16.29 0.97
CA VAL A 538 25.62 -15.75 1.01
C VAL A 538 26.64 -16.87 1.27
N SER A 539 26.39 -17.76 2.22
CA SER A 539 27.28 -18.90 2.49
C SER A 539 27.43 -19.81 1.27
N PHE A 540 26.32 -20.15 0.62
CA PHE A 540 26.35 -20.96 -0.59
C PHE A 540 27.07 -20.26 -1.76
N TYR A 541 26.85 -18.95 -1.93
CA TYR A 541 27.57 -18.16 -2.93
C TYR A 541 29.08 -18.21 -2.68
N GLN A 542 29.53 -17.95 -1.45
CA GLN A 542 30.95 -17.97 -1.08
C GLN A 542 31.58 -19.35 -1.29
N GLN A 543 30.84 -20.41 -0.97
CA GLN A 543 31.26 -21.78 -1.22
C GLN A 543 31.51 -22.02 -2.73
N LEU A 544 30.60 -21.59 -3.61
CA LEU A 544 30.78 -21.71 -5.05
C LEU A 544 31.94 -20.86 -5.60
N THR A 545 32.13 -19.64 -5.09
CA THR A 545 33.25 -18.76 -5.51
C THR A 545 34.62 -19.33 -5.13
N SER A 546 34.69 -20.26 -4.17
CA SER A 546 35.94 -20.93 -3.78
C SER A 546 36.40 -22.01 -4.76
N LEU A 547 35.53 -22.40 -5.71
CA LEU A 547 35.80 -23.46 -6.68
C LEU A 547 36.48 -22.94 -7.94
N ASP A 548 37.41 -23.74 -8.48
CA ASP A 548 38.08 -23.42 -9.74
C ASP A 548 37.07 -23.36 -10.90
N GLY A 549 37.17 -22.31 -11.73
CA GLY A 549 36.34 -22.15 -12.93
C GLY A 549 34.98 -21.51 -12.68
N ILE A 550 34.68 -21.04 -11.46
CA ILE A 550 33.53 -20.17 -11.15
C ILE A 550 34.06 -18.76 -10.84
N GLU A 551 33.45 -17.74 -11.44
CA GLU A 551 33.82 -16.34 -11.23
C GLU A 551 32.62 -15.54 -10.72
N GLY A 552 32.78 -14.95 -9.53
CA GLY A 552 31.81 -14.05 -8.93
C GLY A 552 31.65 -12.75 -9.72
N TYR A 553 30.40 -12.31 -9.90
CA TYR A 553 30.09 -11.06 -10.56
C TYR A 553 30.05 -9.89 -9.57
N ARG A 554 30.75 -8.82 -9.93
CA ARG A 554 30.61 -7.49 -9.35
C ARG A 554 30.55 -6.42 -10.43
N GLU A 555 29.92 -5.30 -10.11
CA GLU A 555 29.84 -4.14 -11.01
C GLU A 555 31.25 -3.56 -11.32
N PRO A 556 31.44 -2.94 -12.51
CA PRO A 556 32.68 -2.24 -12.84
C PRO A 556 32.94 -1.07 -11.87
N SER A 557 34.20 -0.66 -11.70
CA SER A 557 34.56 0.44 -10.80
C SER A 557 33.91 1.79 -11.18
N GLU A 558 33.70 2.02 -12.48
CA GLU A 558 32.99 3.19 -12.98
C GLU A 558 31.49 2.90 -13.13
N LEU A 559 30.68 3.46 -12.23
CA LEU A 559 29.24 3.19 -12.15
C LEU A 559 28.36 4.25 -12.86
N ASP A 560 28.90 5.45 -13.09
CA ASP A 560 28.19 6.56 -13.74
C ASP A 560 28.22 6.40 -15.26
N ARG A 561 27.38 5.49 -15.76
CA ARG A 561 27.33 5.09 -17.17
C ARG A 561 25.96 5.43 -17.77
N SER A 562 25.95 5.88 -19.02
CA SER A 562 24.69 6.00 -19.77
C SER A 562 24.08 4.60 -19.98
N LYS A 563 22.79 4.56 -20.35
CA LYS A 563 22.15 3.28 -20.68
C LYS A 563 22.91 2.54 -21.79
N ASP A 564 23.36 3.26 -22.82
CA ASP A 564 24.09 2.67 -23.94
C ASP A 564 25.47 2.14 -23.51
N ASP A 565 26.12 2.77 -22.52
CA ASP A 565 27.37 2.27 -21.94
C ASP A 565 27.18 1.00 -21.12
N TRP A 566 26.08 0.90 -20.36
CA TRP A 566 25.70 -0.32 -19.66
C TRP A 566 25.37 -1.45 -20.63
N ASP A 567 24.62 -1.14 -21.69
CA ASP A 567 24.30 -2.11 -22.74
C ASP A 567 25.58 -2.62 -23.42
N ARG A 568 26.53 -1.73 -23.74
CA ARG A 568 27.86 -2.12 -24.25
C ARG A 568 28.66 -2.95 -23.25
N TYR A 569 28.68 -2.56 -21.97
CA TYR A 569 29.37 -3.33 -20.93
C TYR A 569 28.88 -4.78 -20.89
N TRP A 570 27.56 -4.98 -20.89
CA TRP A 570 26.98 -6.32 -20.92
C TRP A 570 27.17 -7.04 -22.25
N ASP A 571 27.42 -6.30 -23.33
CA ASP A 571 27.71 -6.90 -24.64
C ASP A 571 29.10 -7.50 -24.72
N ASP A 572 30.05 -6.82 -24.09
CA ASP A 572 31.46 -7.16 -24.08
C ASP A 572 31.85 -7.96 -22.82
N TYR A 573 30.93 -8.13 -21.87
CA TYR A 573 31.17 -8.89 -20.64
C TYR A 573 31.55 -10.33 -20.98
N SER A 574 32.70 -10.77 -20.46
CA SER A 574 33.25 -12.10 -20.66
C SER A 574 33.97 -12.54 -19.39
N PRO A 575 33.38 -13.43 -18.58
CA PRO A 575 34.05 -14.04 -17.43
C PRO A 575 35.11 -15.05 -17.92
N LYS A 576 36.10 -15.33 -17.07
CA LYS A 576 37.13 -16.36 -17.29
C LYS A 576 36.63 -17.78 -17.02
N GLY A 577 35.50 -17.88 -16.31
CA GLY A 577 34.84 -19.14 -15.98
C GLY A 577 33.33 -18.94 -15.99
N ARG A 578 32.63 -19.82 -15.28
CA ARG A 578 31.18 -19.75 -15.15
C ARG A 578 30.79 -18.55 -14.28
N MET A 579 29.95 -17.67 -14.82
CA MET A 579 29.48 -16.47 -14.12
C MET A 579 28.60 -16.84 -12.92
N LEU A 580 28.92 -16.33 -11.74
CA LEU A 580 28.12 -16.48 -10.52
C LEU A 580 27.56 -15.11 -10.09
N VAL A 581 26.25 -15.01 -9.86
CA VAL A 581 25.60 -13.76 -9.45
C VAL A 581 24.78 -13.95 -8.19
N HIS A 582 24.88 -13.01 -7.25
CA HIS A 582 24.04 -12.97 -6.06
C HIS A 582 22.91 -11.94 -6.18
N LEU A 583 21.69 -12.31 -5.78
CA LEU A 583 20.53 -11.42 -5.70
C LEU A 583 19.81 -11.56 -4.34
N SER A 584 19.79 -10.49 -3.55
CA SER A 584 19.02 -10.45 -2.30
C SER A 584 18.72 -9.01 -1.86
N THR A 585 17.93 -8.84 -0.79
CA THR A 585 17.75 -7.54 -0.14
C THR A 585 18.99 -7.06 0.62
N ASN A 586 20.03 -7.90 0.73
CA ASN A 586 21.33 -7.56 1.31
C ASN A 586 22.17 -6.65 0.41
N VAL A 587 21.86 -6.64 -0.89
CA VAL A 587 22.48 -5.80 -1.93
C VAL A 587 21.60 -4.57 -2.15
N VAL A 588 22.21 -3.38 -2.28
CA VAL A 588 21.47 -2.12 -2.50
C VAL A 588 20.57 -2.20 -3.75
N PRO A 589 19.39 -1.55 -3.73
CA PRO A 589 18.44 -1.58 -4.85
C PRO A 589 19.06 -1.24 -6.20
N TRP A 590 19.97 -0.26 -6.25
CA TRP A 590 20.66 0.15 -7.47
C TRP A 590 21.41 -1.01 -8.13
N GLN A 591 22.28 -1.72 -7.39
CA GLN A 591 23.05 -2.87 -7.90
C GLN A 591 22.11 -3.99 -8.34
N ARG A 592 21.10 -4.30 -7.53
CA ARG A 592 20.13 -5.38 -7.82
C ARG A 592 19.41 -5.13 -9.15
N ARG A 593 18.97 -3.91 -9.41
CA ARG A 593 18.31 -3.54 -10.68
C ARG A 593 19.24 -3.74 -11.87
N HIS A 594 20.49 -3.27 -11.78
CA HIS A 594 21.48 -3.41 -12.85
C HIS A 594 21.84 -4.86 -13.14
N ARG A 595 22.02 -5.68 -12.10
CA ARG A 595 22.23 -7.13 -12.24
C ARG A 595 21.08 -7.80 -12.96
N VAL A 596 19.84 -7.51 -12.59
CA VAL A 596 18.65 -8.09 -13.22
C VAL A 596 18.57 -7.72 -14.71
N VAL A 597 18.80 -6.45 -15.06
CA VAL A 597 18.81 -5.99 -16.45
C VAL A 597 19.91 -6.69 -17.27
N GLY A 598 21.12 -6.80 -16.70
CA GLY A 598 22.24 -7.50 -17.32
C GLY A 598 21.97 -8.99 -17.52
N LEU A 599 21.52 -9.67 -16.47
CA LEU A 599 21.16 -11.08 -16.51
C LEU A 599 20.09 -11.37 -17.57
N ALA A 600 19.05 -10.54 -17.68
CA ALA A 600 18.03 -10.71 -18.71
C ALA A 600 18.62 -10.67 -20.14
N ARG A 601 19.64 -9.83 -20.35
CA ARG A 601 20.37 -9.74 -21.64
C ARG A 601 21.25 -10.96 -21.88
N ILE A 602 21.95 -11.44 -20.85
CA ILE A 602 22.81 -12.63 -20.91
C ILE A 602 21.99 -13.89 -21.20
N LEU A 603 20.90 -14.10 -20.46
CA LEU A 603 20.02 -15.26 -20.60
C LEU A 603 19.40 -15.34 -22.01
N ARG A 604 19.04 -14.21 -22.61
CA ARG A 604 18.52 -14.15 -23.99
C ARG A 604 19.55 -14.55 -25.05
N ARG A 605 20.83 -14.30 -24.81
CA ARG A 605 21.91 -14.54 -25.78
C ARG A 605 22.42 -15.98 -25.77
N ARG A 606 22.37 -16.62 -24.60
CA ARG A 606 22.81 -18.01 -24.41
C ARG A 606 24.23 -18.30 -24.95
N LYS A 607 25.17 -17.34 -24.83
CA LYS A 607 26.57 -17.58 -25.20
C LYS A 607 27.19 -18.62 -24.26
N GLU A 608 27.88 -19.61 -24.81
CA GLU A 608 28.45 -20.74 -24.03
C GLU A 608 29.44 -20.29 -22.95
N GLU A 609 30.16 -19.19 -23.19
CA GLU A 609 31.11 -18.58 -22.25
C GLU A 609 30.45 -17.88 -21.04
N LEU A 610 29.15 -17.62 -21.07
CA LEU A 610 28.46 -16.83 -20.02
C LEU A 610 27.68 -17.66 -19.00
N ARG A 611 27.43 -18.94 -19.27
CA ARG A 611 26.57 -19.90 -18.52
C ARG A 611 26.28 -19.52 -17.06
N PRO A 612 25.27 -18.70 -16.75
CA PRO A 612 25.17 -18.07 -15.44
C PRO A 612 24.65 -19.05 -14.37
N ILE A 613 25.24 -19.01 -13.18
CA ILE A 613 24.66 -19.51 -11.93
C ILE A 613 24.20 -18.29 -11.14
N VAL A 614 22.93 -18.27 -10.74
CA VAL A 614 22.38 -17.19 -9.93
C VAL A 614 21.95 -17.75 -8.59
N VAL A 615 22.54 -17.25 -7.51
CA VAL A 615 22.14 -17.57 -6.13
C VAL A 615 21.31 -16.41 -5.61
N SER A 616 20.05 -16.68 -5.27
CA SER A 616 19.09 -15.65 -4.89
C SER A 616 18.33 -16.02 -3.62
N THR A 617 17.78 -15.01 -2.96
CA THR A 617 16.62 -15.21 -2.07
C THR A 617 15.31 -15.06 -2.86
N GLN A 618 14.17 -14.92 -2.18
CA GLN A 618 12.83 -14.77 -2.78
C GLN A 618 12.68 -13.53 -3.70
N VAL A 619 13.68 -12.65 -3.77
CA VAL A 619 13.63 -11.41 -4.59
C VAL A 619 13.45 -11.65 -6.10
N VAL A 620 13.70 -12.87 -6.59
CA VAL A 620 13.49 -13.27 -7.99
C VAL A 620 12.16 -13.97 -8.26
N GLU A 621 11.44 -14.40 -7.22
CA GLU A 621 10.17 -15.12 -7.36
C GLU A 621 9.10 -14.22 -7.98
N ALA A 622 9.13 -12.93 -7.64
CA ALA A 622 8.14 -11.95 -8.05
C ALA A 622 8.81 -10.69 -8.64
N GLY A 623 8.24 -10.13 -9.72
CA GLY A 623 8.66 -8.81 -10.24
C GLY A 623 9.95 -8.74 -11.04
N VAL A 624 10.43 -9.89 -11.51
CA VAL A 624 11.67 -9.98 -12.30
C VAL A 624 11.40 -10.78 -13.58
N ASP A 625 11.84 -10.30 -14.74
CA ASP A 625 11.66 -10.98 -16.04
C ASP A 625 12.94 -11.74 -16.44
N LEU A 626 13.19 -12.85 -15.74
CA LEU A 626 14.30 -13.77 -16.01
C LEU A 626 13.77 -15.17 -16.37
N ASP A 627 14.48 -15.84 -17.26
CA ASP A 627 14.15 -17.16 -17.81
C ASP A 627 15.39 -18.06 -17.78
N PHE A 628 15.34 -19.13 -16.98
CA PHE A 628 16.43 -20.07 -16.76
C PHE A 628 16.08 -21.47 -17.28
N ASP A 629 17.10 -22.23 -17.65
CA ASP A 629 16.96 -23.65 -18.03
C ASP A 629 16.62 -24.57 -16.86
N VAL A 630 17.09 -24.27 -15.65
CA VAL A 630 16.85 -25.09 -14.46
C VAL A 630 16.79 -24.20 -13.22
N VAL A 631 15.88 -24.55 -12.33
CA VAL A 631 15.69 -23.87 -11.06
C VAL A 631 15.86 -24.88 -9.93
N VAL A 632 16.58 -24.49 -8.89
CA VAL A 632 16.70 -25.20 -7.62
C VAL A 632 16.09 -24.31 -6.55
N ARG A 633 15.09 -24.81 -5.83
CA ARG A 633 14.36 -24.07 -4.80
C ARG A 633 14.48 -24.81 -3.48
N ASP A 634 14.99 -24.13 -2.45
CA ASP A 634 14.89 -24.64 -1.08
C ASP A 634 13.43 -24.79 -0.68
N HIS A 635 13.14 -25.70 0.24
CA HIS A 635 11.80 -26.04 0.65
C HIS A 635 11.00 -24.79 1.03
N ALA A 636 9.81 -24.60 0.46
CA ALA A 636 8.98 -23.41 0.67
C ALA A 636 7.50 -23.74 0.46
N PRO A 637 6.56 -22.86 0.86
CA PRO A 637 5.16 -23.00 0.52
C PRO A 637 4.95 -23.20 -0.98
N LEU A 638 3.87 -23.91 -1.33
CA LEU A 638 3.66 -24.40 -2.68
C LEU A 638 3.52 -23.27 -3.71
N ASP A 639 2.94 -22.13 -3.33
CA ASP A 639 2.87 -20.92 -4.14
C ASP A 639 4.26 -20.32 -4.44
N SER A 640 5.19 -20.34 -3.47
CA SER A 640 6.58 -19.92 -3.72
C SER A 640 7.28 -20.84 -4.72
N ILE A 641 7.02 -22.15 -4.64
CA ILE A 641 7.54 -23.13 -5.61
C ILE A 641 6.99 -22.87 -7.01
N VAL A 642 5.70 -22.57 -7.14
CA VAL A 642 5.06 -22.23 -8.43
C VAL A 642 5.62 -20.93 -9.00
N GLN A 643 5.85 -19.92 -8.15
CA GLN A 643 6.48 -18.65 -8.57
C GLN A 643 7.93 -18.87 -9.05
N ALA A 644 8.68 -19.72 -8.35
CA ALA A 644 10.03 -20.14 -8.78
C ALA A 644 9.99 -20.93 -10.10
N ALA A 645 9.05 -21.86 -10.26
CA ALA A 645 8.85 -22.61 -11.49
C ALA A 645 8.52 -21.70 -12.68
N GLY A 646 7.82 -20.58 -12.45
CA GLY A 646 7.59 -19.53 -13.43
C GLY A 646 8.85 -18.79 -13.93
N ARG A 647 10.04 -19.11 -13.40
CA ARG A 647 11.37 -18.66 -13.86
C ARG A 647 12.14 -19.74 -14.62
N CYS A 648 11.61 -20.95 -14.69
CA CYS A 648 12.18 -22.08 -15.42
C CYS A 648 11.44 -22.22 -16.77
N ASN A 649 12.16 -22.23 -17.89
CA ASN A 649 11.61 -22.35 -19.24
C ASN A 649 10.37 -21.45 -19.47
N ARG A 650 10.42 -20.22 -18.95
CA ARG A 650 9.30 -19.28 -18.86
C ARG A 650 8.74 -18.91 -20.22
N SER A 651 9.64 -18.68 -21.19
CA SER A 651 9.28 -18.39 -22.59
C SER A 651 8.78 -19.60 -23.36
N TRP A 652 8.89 -20.79 -22.78
CA TRP A 652 8.60 -22.08 -23.42
C TRP A 652 9.39 -22.30 -24.72
N ALA A 653 10.65 -21.87 -24.71
CA ALA A 653 11.53 -21.97 -25.88
C ALA A 653 12.15 -23.38 -26.03
N ALA A 654 12.21 -24.19 -24.97
CA ALA A 654 12.66 -25.57 -25.07
C ALA A 654 11.49 -26.51 -25.43
N ASP A 655 11.76 -27.49 -26.29
CA ASP A 655 10.78 -28.52 -26.69
C ASP A 655 10.48 -29.50 -25.54
N ASP A 656 11.50 -29.82 -24.74
CA ASP A 656 11.39 -30.69 -23.56
C ASP A 656 11.06 -29.88 -22.29
N GLN A 657 10.37 -30.52 -21.34
CA GLN A 657 10.19 -30.01 -19.99
C GLN A 657 11.54 -29.74 -19.31
N ARG A 658 11.59 -28.65 -18.53
CA ARG A 658 12.76 -28.31 -17.71
C ARG A 658 12.51 -28.58 -16.23
N PRO A 659 13.49 -29.14 -15.50
CA PRO A 659 13.28 -29.50 -14.11
C PRO A 659 13.31 -28.28 -13.19
N VAL A 660 12.50 -28.35 -12.14
CA VAL A 660 12.55 -27.47 -10.96
C VAL A 660 12.80 -28.37 -9.76
N TYR A 661 14.02 -28.35 -9.23
CA TYR A 661 14.40 -29.20 -8.10
C TYR A 661 13.99 -28.54 -6.79
N VAL A 662 13.23 -29.27 -5.97
CA VAL A 662 12.87 -28.82 -4.61
C VAL A 662 13.74 -29.57 -3.61
N VAL A 663 14.62 -28.85 -2.93
CA VAL A 663 15.58 -29.40 -1.96
C VAL A 663 15.13 -29.12 -0.53
N GLY A 664 15.60 -29.91 0.44
CA GLY A 664 15.17 -29.79 1.83
C GLY A 664 16.32 -29.54 2.76
N LEU A 665 16.86 -28.31 2.79
CA LEU A 665 18.01 -27.97 3.64
C LEU A 665 17.64 -28.09 5.13
N ARG A 666 18.54 -28.66 5.93
CA ARG A 666 18.33 -28.96 7.35
C ARG A 666 19.36 -28.30 8.26
N ASP A 667 18.94 -27.97 9.48
CA ASP A 667 19.86 -27.60 10.55
C ASP A 667 20.49 -28.83 11.22
N GLU A 668 21.45 -28.60 12.14
CA GLU A 668 22.13 -29.65 12.91
C GLU A 668 21.19 -30.56 13.71
N ARG A 669 19.93 -30.15 13.92
CA ARG A 669 18.90 -30.93 14.62
C ARG A 669 17.96 -31.63 13.64
N GLU A 670 18.34 -31.75 12.37
CA GLU A 670 17.55 -32.37 11.29
C GLU A 670 16.19 -31.69 11.03
N ARG A 671 16.05 -30.41 11.40
CA ARG A 671 14.84 -29.63 11.09
C ARG A 671 15.02 -28.86 9.81
N HIS A 672 13.98 -28.77 8.99
CA HIS A 672 14.03 -27.95 7.78
C HIS A 672 14.30 -26.48 8.13
N LEU A 673 15.25 -25.87 7.45
CA LEU A 673 15.52 -24.42 7.59
C LEU A 673 14.28 -23.59 7.23
N ALA A 674 13.46 -24.10 6.31
CA ALA A 674 12.16 -23.55 5.93
C ALA A 674 11.16 -23.40 7.11
N GLU A 675 11.23 -24.26 8.14
CA GLU A 675 10.33 -24.18 9.30
C GLU A 675 10.51 -22.87 10.07
N ARG A 676 11.69 -22.24 9.98
CA ARG A 676 11.98 -20.97 10.64
C ARG A 676 11.30 -19.78 9.97
N ILE A 677 10.97 -19.91 8.68
CA ILE A 677 10.40 -18.83 7.86
C ILE A 677 8.89 -19.03 7.67
N TYR A 678 8.45 -20.26 7.39
CA TYR A 678 7.06 -20.55 7.02
C TYR A 678 6.33 -21.41 8.07
N GLY A 679 6.99 -21.74 9.17
CA GLY A 679 6.42 -22.60 10.20
C GLY A 679 6.38 -24.08 9.82
N LYS A 680 6.08 -24.91 10.83
CA LYS A 680 6.11 -26.37 10.71
C LYS A 680 4.95 -26.94 9.88
N VAL A 681 3.80 -26.29 9.95
CA VAL A 681 2.56 -26.80 9.36
C VAL A 681 2.62 -26.73 7.84
N LEU A 682 2.92 -25.55 7.28
CA LEU A 682 3.08 -25.36 5.84
C LEU A 682 4.19 -26.24 5.28
N THR A 683 5.31 -26.34 6.00
CA THR A 683 6.47 -27.13 5.59
C THR A 683 6.10 -28.60 5.42
N ARG A 684 5.51 -29.23 6.45
CA ARG A 684 5.11 -30.66 6.39
C ARG A 684 4.06 -30.94 5.33
N LYS A 685 3.08 -30.05 5.16
CA LYS A 685 2.04 -30.23 4.14
C LYS A 685 2.58 -30.14 2.72
N MET A 686 3.60 -29.31 2.50
CA MET A 686 4.32 -29.28 1.23
C MET A 686 4.96 -30.65 0.95
N GLU A 687 5.69 -31.25 1.90
CA GLU A 687 6.32 -32.56 1.72
C GLU A 687 5.31 -33.67 1.38
N GLU A 688 4.13 -33.64 2.00
CA GLU A 688 3.03 -34.56 1.66
C GLU A 688 2.61 -34.41 0.18
N VAL A 689 2.48 -33.15 -0.27
CA VAL A 689 2.06 -32.81 -1.64
C VAL A 689 3.14 -33.15 -2.68
N LEU A 690 4.41 -32.82 -2.42
CA LEU A 690 5.54 -33.07 -3.33
C LEU A 690 6.34 -34.32 -2.93
N SER A 691 5.66 -35.45 -2.74
CA SER A 691 6.31 -36.74 -2.42
C SER A 691 6.90 -37.46 -3.64
N SER A 692 6.54 -37.04 -4.86
CA SER A 692 7.02 -37.60 -6.13
C SER A 692 7.16 -36.48 -7.17
N PRO A 693 7.91 -36.69 -8.27
CA PRO A 693 7.96 -35.72 -9.36
C PRO A 693 6.57 -35.45 -9.93
N LYS A 694 6.30 -34.17 -10.25
CA LYS A 694 5.01 -33.72 -10.78
C LYS A 694 5.22 -32.81 -11.97
N ASP A 695 4.46 -33.07 -13.03
CA ASP A 695 4.42 -32.18 -14.19
C ASP A 695 3.54 -30.96 -13.88
N GLU A 696 3.70 -29.88 -14.64
CA GLU A 696 2.97 -28.62 -14.43
C GLU A 696 1.45 -28.83 -14.27
N PRO A 697 0.75 -29.62 -15.12
CA PRO A 697 -0.69 -29.89 -14.99
C PRO A 697 -1.08 -30.62 -13.70
N GLU A 698 -0.27 -31.58 -13.25
CA GLU A 698 -0.54 -32.37 -12.04
C GLU A 698 -0.41 -31.52 -10.78
N LEU A 699 0.64 -30.67 -10.74
CA LEU A 699 0.91 -29.75 -9.65
C LEU A 699 -0.30 -28.84 -9.37
N TYR A 700 -0.98 -28.36 -10.41
CA TYR A 700 -2.14 -27.48 -10.24
C TYR A 700 -3.30 -28.14 -9.50
N ALA A 701 -3.55 -29.43 -9.72
CA ALA A 701 -4.59 -30.15 -8.99
C ALA A 701 -4.25 -30.27 -7.49
N ASP A 702 -2.97 -30.42 -7.15
CA ASP A 702 -2.53 -30.51 -5.76
C ASP A 702 -2.50 -29.15 -5.05
N ILE A 703 -2.26 -28.06 -5.78
CA ILE A 703 -2.33 -26.70 -5.25
C ILE A 703 -3.70 -26.43 -4.62
N GLU A 704 -4.77 -26.84 -5.30
CA GLU A 704 -6.12 -26.64 -4.76
C GLU A 704 -6.33 -27.42 -3.46
N GLN A 705 -5.82 -28.64 -3.39
CA GLN A 705 -5.90 -29.48 -2.19
C GLN A 705 -5.06 -28.90 -1.06
N TYR A 706 -3.86 -28.40 -1.35
CA TYR A 706 -2.98 -27.76 -0.39
C TYR A 706 -3.66 -26.55 0.27
N PHE A 707 -4.20 -25.63 -0.54
CA PHE A 707 -4.85 -24.42 -0.04
C PHE A 707 -6.20 -24.69 0.64
N ALA A 708 -6.88 -25.79 0.29
CA ALA A 708 -8.12 -26.20 0.96
C ALA A 708 -7.92 -26.60 2.42
N LEU A 709 -6.73 -27.04 2.80
CA LEU A 709 -6.41 -27.55 4.15
C LEU A 709 -5.96 -26.47 5.13
N LEU A 710 -5.50 -25.31 4.63
CA LEU A 710 -4.90 -24.26 5.47
C LEU A 710 -5.88 -23.57 6.44
N PRO A 711 -7.13 -23.25 6.06
CA PRO A 711 -8.07 -22.57 6.96
C PRO A 711 -8.38 -23.36 8.25
N ASP A 712 -8.40 -24.69 8.18
CA ASP A 712 -8.71 -25.57 9.32
C ASP A 712 -7.52 -25.72 10.31
N LEU A 713 -6.33 -25.24 9.93
CA LEU A 713 -5.11 -25.33 10.72
C LEU A 713 -4.86 -24.07 11.58
N LEU A 714 -5.77 -23.09 11.52
CA LEU A 714 -5.61 -21.77 12.11
C LEU A 714 -6.18 -21.66 13.53
N THR A 715 -5.32 -21.33 14.50
CA THR A 715 -5.70 -20.56 15.69
C THR A 715 -5.46 -19.08 15.38
N ASP A 716 -6.46 -18.41 14.79
CA ASP A 716 -6.37 -17.04 14.29
C ASP A 716 -6.90 -16.01 15.31
N ASP A 717 -6.51 -16.15 16.58
CA ASP A 717 -7.10 -15.34 17.65
C ASP A 717 -6.67 -13.87 17.56
N GLU A 718 -5.46 -13.58 17.05
CA GLU A 718 -4.93 -12.22 16.92
C GLU A 718 -5.61 -11.41 15.80
N TYR A 719 -5.69 -11.93 14.56
CA TYR A 719 -6.29 -11.16 13.47
C TYR A 719 -7.82 -11.06 13.58
N ARG A 720 -8.46 -12.03 14.23
CA ARG A 720 -9.87 -11.91 14.66
C ARG A 720 -10.08 -10.80 15.70
N ALA A 721 -9.10 -10.50 16.55
CA ALA A 721 -9.19 -9.39 17.49
C ALA A 721 -9.23 -8.03 16.77
N TYR A 722 -8.59 -7.88 15.60
CA TYR A 722 -8.73 -6.68 14.77
C TYR A 722 -10.14 -6.53 14.19
N ILE A 723 -10.78 -7.62 13.75
CA ILE A 723 -12.18 -7.60 13.28
C ILE A 723 -13.09 -7.07 14.40
N TRP A 724 -12.90 -7.56 15.62
CA TRP A 724 -13.66 -7.10 16.78
C TRP A 724 -13.36 -5.64 17.14
N ALA A 725 -12.09 -5.22 17.03
CA ALA A 725 -11.71 -3.83 17.21
C ALA A 725 -12.39 -2.90 16.18
N MET A 726 -12.51 -3.33 14.92
CA MET A 726 -13.26 -2.62 13.87
C MET A 726 -14.74 -2.50 14.21
N ARG A 727 -15.41 -3.62 14.53
CA ARG A 727 -16.84 -3.64 14.92
C ARG A 727 -17.16 -2.78 16.15
N LYS A 728 -16.17 -2.51 17.00
CA LYS A 728 -16.30 -1.67 18.20
C LYS A 728 -15.78 -0.24 18.06
N LEU A 729 -15.28 0.14 16.89
CA LEU A 729 -14.60 1.42 16.67
C LEU A 729 -13.42 1.63 17.64
N ASN A 730 -12.73 0.55 18.03
CA ASN A 730 -11.55 0.59 18.89
C ASN A 730 -10.31 1.03 18.11
N PHE A 731 -10.31 2.29 17.67
CA PHE A 731 -9.25 2.88 16.86
C PHE A 731 -7.90 2.93 17.58
N ARG A 732 -7.95 3.25 18.88
CA ARG A 732 -6.80 3.27 19.80
C ARG A 732 -7.31 2.84 21.17
N GLY A 733 -6.80 1.71 21.66
CA GLY A 733 -7.26 1.05 22.87
C GLY A 733 -6.39 1.34 24.11
N LYS A 734 -6.76 0.73 25.23
CA LYS A 734 -5.93 0.71 26.44
C LYS A 734 -4.76 -0.27 26.26
N GLU A 735 -3.73 -0.10 27.08
CA GLU A 735 -2.58 -1.00 27.11
C GLU A 735 -3.03 -2.44 27.40
N GLY A 736 -2.61 -3.39 26.55
CA GLY A 736 -3.00 -4.80 26.63
C GLY A 736 -4.22 -5.22 25.78
N GLU A 737 -4.91 -4.30 25.10
CA GLU A 737 -5.99 -4.61 24.16
C GLU A 737 -5.53 -4.41 22.70
N VAL A 738 -6.01 -5.28 21.80
CA VAL A 738 -5.83 -5.11 20.35
C VAL A 738 -6.69 -3.94 19.86
N SER A 739 -6.08 -3.04 19.11
CA SER A 739 -6.70 -1.84 18.54
C SER A 739 -6.24 -1.62 17.12
N ILE A 740 -7.08 -0.98 16.30
CA ILE A 740 -6.84 -0.78 14.87
C ILE A 740 -5.49 -0.07 14.61
N SER A 741 -5.07 0.84 15.48
CA SER A 741 -3.80 1.57 15.34
C SER A 741 -2.53 0.68 15.32
N GLN A 742 -2.63 -0.54 15.89
CA GLN A 742 -1.53 -1.51 15.94
C GLN A 742 -1.41 -2.32 14.65
N TYR A 743 -2.45 -2.39 13.82
CA TYR A 743 -2.43 -3.18 12.60
C TYR A 743 -1.29 -2.74 11.67
N ARG A 744 -0.53 -3.73 11.20
CA ARG A 744 0.48 -3.60 10.16
C ARG A 744 0.27 -4.76 9.19
N HIS A 745 0.20 -4.46 7.90
CA HIS A 745 0.01 -5.51 6.90
C HIS A 745 1.27 -6.38 6.73
N ILE A 746 2.46 -5.79 6.95
CA ILE A 746 3.71 -6.53 7.03
C ILE A 746 4.24 -6.36 8.45
N GLU A 747 4.39 -7.46 9.18
CA GLU A 747 5.08 -7.49 10.45
C GLU A 747 6.60 -7.43 10.21
N GLU A 748 7.26 -6.39 10.72
CA GLU A 748 8.72 -6.33 10.71
C GLU A 748 9.24 -7.32 11.75
N ALA A 749 9.91 -8.39 11.29
CA ALA A 749 10.61 -9.36 12.14
C ALA A 749 11.80 -8.69 12.86
N GLY A 750 11.51 -7.91 13.90
CA GLY A 750 12.48 -7.14 14.67
C GLY A 750 12.78 -5.76 14.08
N GLU A 751 13.45 -4.93 14.88
CA GLU A 751 13.86 -3.57 14.48
C GLU A 751 14.85 -3.63 13.30
N ALA A 752 14.54 -2.97 12.19
CA ALA A 752 15.46 -2.79 11.07
C ALA A 752 15.99 -1.35 11.04
N TYR A 753 17.24 -1.18 10.62
CA TYR A 753 17.90 0.14 10.61
C TYR A 753 18.41 0.48 9.22
N PRO A 754 18.21 1.72 8.73
CA PRO A 754 18.72 2.12 7.42
C PRO A 754 20.24 2.27 7.46
N VAL A 755 20.92 1.61 6.52
CA VAL A 755 22.36 1.74 6.26
C VAL A 755 22.53 2.32 4.86
N ILE A 756 23.12 3.50 4.78
CA ILE A 756 23.51 4.16 3.53
C ILE A 756 24.84 3.57 3.07
N VAL A 757 24.91 3.11 1.83
CA VAL A 757 26.14 2.61 1.21
C VAL A 757 26.61 3.60 0.16
N GLU A 758 27.75 4.27 0.39
CA GLU A 758 28.34 5.19 -0.58
C GLU A 758 28.96 4.40 -1.74
N LEU A 759 28.12 3.93 -2.66
CA LEU A 759 28.56 3.14 -3.80
C LEU A 759 29.09 4.06 -4.92
N GLY A 760 30.40 4.30 -4.90
CA GLY A 760 31.09 5.14 -5.89
C GLY A 760 30.55 6.58 -5.95
N GLU A 761 30.83 7.27 -7.05
CA GLU A 761 30.46 8.68 -7.21
C GLU A 761 28.94 8.89 -7.33
N ILE A 762 28.20 7.90 -7.82
CA ILE A 762 26.73 7.96 -7.92
C ILE A 762 26.07 8.00 -6.53
N GLY A 763 26.52 7.15 -5.60
CA GLY A 763 26.03 7.12 -4.22
C GLY A 763 26.41 8.40 -3.46
N ARG A 764 27.66 8.85 -3.64
CA ARG A 764 28.15 10.10 -3.05
C ARG A 764 27.34 11.31 -3.49
N ARG A 765 27.07 11.46 -4.79
CA ARG A 765 26.23 12.55 -5.32
C ARG A 765 24.81 12.49 -4.78
N ALA A 766 24.22 11.29 -4.67
CA ALA A 766 22.89 11.12 -4.08
C ALA A 766 22.83 11.55 -2.60
N LEU A 767 23.84 11.19 -1.81
CA LEU A 767 23.95 11.61 -0.40
C LEU A 767 24.16 13.12 -0.29
N LYS A 768 25.08 13.69 -1.07
CA LYS A 768 25.34 15.13 -1.11
C LYS A 768 24.07 15.92 -1.42
N ARG A 769 23.30 15.48 -2.43
CA ARG A 769 22.02 16.10 -2.81
C ARG A 769 21.01 16.09 -1.66
N LEU A 770 20.99 15.04 -0.84
CA LEU A 770 20.13 14.97 0.34
C LEU A 770 20.56 15.97 1.42
N LEU A 771 21.85 16.04 1.73
CA LEU A 771 22.38 16.95 2.74
C LEU A 771 22.14 18.41 2.34
N GLU A 772 22.40 18.76 1.08
CA GLU A 772 22.11 20.09 0.53
C GLU A 772 20.61 20.43 0.60
N ALA A 773 19.73 19.48 0.24
CA ALA A 773 18.29 19.70 0.31
C ALA A 773 17.78 19.82 1.75
N ARG A 774 18.38 19.09 2.71
CA ARG A 774 18.05 19.16 4.14
C ARG A 774 18.51 20.49 4.73
N GLU A 775 19.69 20.96 4.37
CA GLU A 775 20.19 22.27 4.78
C GLU A 775 19.33 23.39 4.19
N ALA A 776 19.01 23.31 2.90
CA ALA A 776 18.09 24.23 2.23
C ALA A 776 16.75 24.27 2.97
N TYR A 777 16.17 23.11 3.32
CA TYR A 777 14.92 23.00 4.07
C TYR A 777 15.00 23.58 5.49
N ALA A 778 16.12 23.38 6.20
CA ALA A 778 16.33 23.93 7.54
C ALA A 778 16.43 25.48 7.55
N ARG A 779 17.02 26.07 6.51
CA ARG A 779 17.15 27.52 6.36
C ARG A 779 15.82 28.25 6.12
N VAL A 780 14.76 27.52 5.75
CA VAL A 780 13.46 28.11 5.41
C VAL A 780 12.61 28.49 6.64
N SER A 781 13.18 28.58 7.85
CA SER A 781 12.43 28.76 9.11
C SER A 781 11.49 29.98 9.11
N ALA A 782 11.85 31.07 8.42
CA ALA A 782 11.07 32.31 8.28
C ALA A 782 10.61 32.63 6.84
N ALA A 783 10.81 31.72 5.88
CA ALA A 783 10.51 31.98 4.47
C ALA A 783 9.06 31.66 4.09
N SER A 784 8.67 32.07 2.88
CA SER A 784 7.31 31.90 2.35
C SER A 784 6.86 30.44 2.35
N VAL A 785 5.56 30.18 2.41
CA VAL A 785 4.98 28.82 2.37
C VAL A 785 5.48 28.03 1.15
N ASP A 786 5.77 28.74 0.06
CA ASP A 786 6.24 28.18 -1.20
C ASP A 786 7.70 27.76 -1.21
N GLU A 787 8.57 28.55 -0.58
CA GLU A 787 9.97 28.15 -0.39
C GLU A 787 10.04 26.94 0.54
N LYS A 788 9.18 26.89 1.58
CA LYS A 788 9.08 25.72 2.49
C LYS A 788 8.62 24.50 1.73
N PHE A 789 7.65 24.67 0.84
CA PHE A 789 7.13 23.60 0.00
C PHE A 789 8.17 23.10 -1.00
N ARG A 790 8.80 23.97 -1.78
CA ARG A 790 9.86 23.60 -2.75
C ARG A 790 11.01 22.88 -2.05
N ALA A 791 11.48 23.41 -0.93
CA ALA A 791 12.56 22.77 -0.17
C ALA A 791 12.12 21.41 0.39
N ARG A 792 10.87 21.26 0.84
CA ARG A 792 10.32 19.96 1.30
C ARG A 792 10.27 18.94 0.17
N THR A 793 9.87 19.34 -1.03
CA THR A 793 9.77 18.43 -2.17
C THR A 793 11.15 18.09 -2.73
N GLN A 794 12.09 19.05 -2.79
CA GLN A 794 13.50 18.77 -3.09
C GLN A 794 14.12 17.79 -2.10
N LEU A 795 13.87 17.99 -0.80
CA LEU A 795 14.29 17.07 0.27
C LEU A 795 13.72 15.67 0.02
N ARG A 796 12.43 15.56 -0.30
CA ARG A 796 11.79 14.29 -0.62
C ARG A 796 12.44 13.62 -1.82
N ASN A 797 12.59 14.33 -2.95
CA ASN A 797 13.23 13.81 -4.17
C ASN A 797 14.67 13.32 -3.91
N ALA A 798 15.42 14.07 -3.11
CA ALA A 798 16.78 13.66 -2.72
C ALA A 798 16.77 12.38 -1.86
N TYR A 799 15.80 12.22 -0.95
CA TYR A 799 15.59 10.96 -0.24
C TYR A 799 15.28 9.78 -1.19
N SER A 800 14.58 9.98 -2.32
CA SER A 800 14.39 8.91 -3.33
C SER A 800 15.71 8.43 -3.88
N CYS A 801 16.52 9.41 -4.28
CA CYS A 801 17.75 9.15 -5.02
C CYS A 801 18.71 8.39 -4.11
N LEU A 802 18.76 8.78 -2.83
CA LEU A 802 19.53 8.07 -1.83
C LEU A 802 18.96 6.68 -1.50
N GLY A 803 17.64 6.50 -1.55
CA GLY A 803 16.98 5.23 -1.28
C GLY A 803 17.47 4.06 -2.14
N GLU A 804 17.95 4.35 -3.35
CA GLU A 804 18.59 3.36 -4.25
C GLU A 804 19.91 2.79 -3.69
N PHE A 805 20.49 3.45 -2.69
CA PHE A 805 21.75 3.11 -2.02
C PHE A 805 21.56 2.80 -0.53
N ILE A 806 20.32 2.59 -0.08
CA ILE A 806 19.99 2.21 1.30
C ILE A 806 19.60 0.74 1.34
N ILE A 807 20.16 0.02 2.32
CA ILE A 807 19.69 -1.29 2.76
C ILE A 807 19.13 -1.17 4.18
N THR A 808 18.28 -2.10 4.58
CA THR A 808 17.64 -2.13 5.90
C THR A 808 17.87 -3.47 6.59
N PRO A 809 19.11 -3.80 7.02
CA PRO A 809 19.37 -5.00 7.78
C PRO A 809 18.64 -4.96 9.13
N TYR A 810 18.25 -6.15 9.60
CA TYR A 810 17.68 -6.34 10.93
C TYR A 810 18.71 -6.04 12.02
N SER A 811 18.24 -5.64 13.20
CA SER A 811 19.04 -5.20 14.34
C SER A 811 20.12 -6.19 14.73
N TYR A 812 19.84 -7.49 14.73
CA TYR A 812 20.82 -8.53 15.07
C TYR A 812 21.97 -8.61 14.05
N ARG A 813 21.68 -8.45 12.74
CA ARG A 813 22.72 -8.34 11.68
C ARG A 813 23.54 -7.07 11.83
N LEU A 814 22.88 -5.96 12.13
CA LEU A 814 23.54 -4.69 12.36
C LEU A 814 24.45 -4.75 13.61
N LEU A 815 24.03 -5.40 14.70
CA LEU A 815 24.83 -5.54 15.92
C LEU A 815 26.12 -6.33 15.69
N ALA A 816 26.08 -7.34 14.82
CA ALA A 816 27.25 -8.13 14.48
C ALA A 816 28.26 -7.39 13.60
N ASN A 817 27.80 -6.52 12.70
CA ASN A 817 28.67 -5.76 11.79
C ASN A 817 28.26 -4.29 11.73
N ARG A 818 28.42 -3.58 12.85
CA ARG A 818 27.84 -2.23 13.02
C ARG A 818 28.67 -1.14 12.32
N PRO A 819 28.17 -0.49 11.25
CA PRO A 819 28.84 0.64 10.63
C PRO A 819 28.82 1.87 11.55
N PRO A 820 29.63 2.91 11.27
CA PRO A 820 29.48 4.20 11.94
C PRO A 820 28.13 4.84 11.61
N ARG A 821 27.65 5.72 12.50
CA ARG A 821 26.48 6.57 12.21
C ARG A 821 26.90 7.76 11.37
N HIS A 822 26.03 8.21 10.49
CA HIS A 822 26.26 9.45 9.74
C HIS A 822 26.17 10.65 10.69
N SER A 823 27.12 11.58 10.59
CA SER A 823 27.19 12.77 11.46
C SER A 823 25.96 13.68 11.37
N GLU A 824 25.39 13.82 10.18
CA GLU A 824 24.24 14.69 9.90
C GLU A 824 22.89 13.95 9.80
N LEU A 825 22.92 12.61 9.71
CA LEU A 825 21.74 11.76 9.58
C LEU A 825 21.75 10.75 10.72
N GLU A 826 21.53 11.22 11.95
CA GLU A 826 21.73 10.43 13.17
C GLU A 826 20.98 9.10 13.22
N ASP A 827 19.82 9.00 12.53
CA ASP A 827 19.02 7.77 12.43
C ASP A 827 19.56 6.75 11.40
N HIS A 828 20.60 7.11 10.65
CA HIS A 828 21.17 6.29 9.59
C HIS A 828 22.59 5.86 9.91
N PHE A 829 22.87 4.59 9.64
CA PHE A 829 24.22 4.09 9.55
C PHE A 829 24.80 4.41 8.17
N TYR A 830 26.12 4.51 8.09
CA TYR A 830 26.81 4.95 6.88
C TYR A 830 28.05 4.12 6.63
N ILE A 831 28.20 3.65 5.40
CA ILE A 831 29.37 2.96 4.89
C ILE A 831 29.98 3.86 3.81
N SER A 832 31.14 4.44 4.12
CA SER A 832 31.88 5.29 3.18
C SER A 832 32.55 4.44 2.09
N THR A 833 33.03 5.08 1.01
CA THR A 833 33.83 4.39 -0.01
C THR A 833 35.10 3.74 0.61
N ASP A 834 35.69 4.38 1.61
CA ASP A 834 36.92 3.90 2.27
C ASP A 834 36.64 2.70 3.20
N ASP A 835 35.48 2.69 3.84
CA ASP A 835 35.04 1.62 4.76
C ASP A 835 34.31 0.48 4.04
N LEU A 836 34.10 0.61 2.72
CA LEU A 836 33.23 -0.28 1.96
C LEU A 836 33.68 -1.73 2.09
N ALA A 837 34.98 -1.99 1.92
CA ALA A 837 35.55 -3.32 2.08
C ALA A 837 35.35 -3.91 3.49
N GLU A 838 35.16 -3.11 4.53
CA GLU A 838 34.94 -3.62 5.89
C GLU A 838 33.50 -4.08 6.12
N TYR A 839 32.52 -3.32 5.63
CA TYR A 839 31.10 -3.53 5.97
C TYR A 839 30.25 -4.08 4.82
N TYR A 840 30.74 -4.00 3.59
CA TYR A 840 29.98 -4.30 2.39
C TYR A 840 30.82 -5.04 1.34
N ASP A 841 30.39 -6.23 0.99
CA ASP A 841 30.95 -7.02 -0.09
C ASP A 841 30.26 -6.62 -1.41
N LEU A 842 31.03 -6.28 -2.44
CA LEU A 842 30.47 -5.81 -3.71
C LEU A 842 29.64 -6.89 -4.42
N GLU A 843 29.87 -8.17 -4.16
CA GLU A 843 29.16 -9.29 -4.76
C GLU A 843 27.92 -9.67 -3.95
N THR A 844 28.03 -9.77 -2.62
CA THR A 844 26.98 -10.32 -1.74
C THR A 844 26.26 -9.30 -0.88
N GLY A 845 26.72 -8.05 -0.87
CA GLY A 845 26.12 -6.93 -0.15
C GLY A 845 26.64 -6.80 1.28
N PHE A 846 25.77 -6.43 2.22
CA PHE A 846 26.18 -6.22 3.62
C PHE A 846 26.84 -7.45 4.24
N ARG A 847 28.04 -7.26 4.80
CA ARG A 847 28.88 -8.35 5.30
C ARG A 847 28.27 -9.05 6.52
N LEU A 848 28.26 -10.39 6.46
CA LEU A 848 27.72 -11.28 7.49
C LEU A 848 28.81 -12.06 8.25
N ASP A 849 30.06 -12.01 7.79
CA ASP A 849 31.23 -12.74 8.31
C ASP A 849 31.67 -12.32 9.72
N LYS A 850 31.11 -11.22 10.26
CA LYS A 850 31.28 -10.83 11.67
C LYS A 850 30.22 -11.42 12.61
N MET A 851 29.27 -12.21 12.10
CA MET A 851 28.32 -12.96 12.93
C MET A 851 29.00 -14.22 13.46
N GLY A 852 29.09 -14.38 14.79
CA GLY A 852 29.46 -15.67 15.37
C GLY A 852 28.41 -16.75 15.06
N ASP A 853 28.77 -18.03 15.19
CA ASP A 853 27.89 -19.17 14.86
C ASP A 853 26.52 -19.11 15.56
N GLU A 854 26.43 -18.51 16.75
CA GLU A 854 25.17 -18.31 17.49
C GLU A 854 24.23 -17.24 16.88
N ALA A 855 24.75 -16.27 16.12
CA ALA A 855 23.96 -15.19 15.52
C ALA A 855 23.44 -15.54 14.11
N VAL A 856 24.03 -16.53 13.45
CA VAL A 856 23.52 -17.15 12.20
C VAL A 856 22.30 -18.05 12.50
N MET A 857 22.11 -18.42 13.77
CA MET A 857 21.04 -19.29 14.26
C MET A 857 19.77 -18.56 14.72
N LEU A 858 19.82 -17.22 14.87
CA LEU A 858 18.71 -16.31 15.17
C LEU A 858 18.14 -15.72 13.88
#